data_AF-A0A1J4KEV7-F1
#
_entry.id   AF-A0A1J4KEV7-F1
#
_cell.length_a   1.000
_cell.length_b   1.000
_cell.length_c   1.000
_cell.angle_alpha   90.00
_cell.angle_beta   90.00
_cell.angle_gamma   90.00
#
_symmetry.space_group_name_H-M   'P 1'
#
loop_
_entity.id
_entity.type
_entity.pdbx_description
1 polymer ?
#
loop_
_entity_poly.entity_id
_entity_poly.type
_entity_poly.pdbx_seq_one_letter_code
_entity_poly.pdbx_strand_id
1 'polypeptide(L)'
;MLQSKALFNDDLTLSQDFTQHLKNSKNPILLTFFGILRAGKSTRANQIITGELEPSGPFEADDGSESITQGCNYCGPFKINQILPNHDVHPKLNKDADIFIIDCEGLHDIKGQRSGNVKKMTTLLLQISTLITYVSKDVINTINIPEIRNFLGISKIIPGGGIQYETGFIIMVRTMGIKGSKDMSEEELNTQRKNQDKKVKDNVIKILNQENVIYNENNFQVLCQPDFTQTSVYFESLKDYLHFIVSIVNMRDEIPGTILLQVLENVRPIINQLTDLDNPNINSTDIYNKVIEGLIEKAMVDVNHEINEIPAYIKKQIIENFDNFNKNSYSENMCARTREIFTRNCINQLKKIESFTLFKKKQVMIQEMVQKKINESYQEYYKEQGFSYIIDKIRKEHSKYIVDVLGKLMGSELRNIKRDKKNWGNQYSEKAGSTFEKTVSKGCDELLKTRIFEQSKNSLKKDIWDISNEKLKLRCKECPPFPKTVSEARKSGQIGNVVELWKDKNHSHKWTVNDKDEVIIQVTATKYSKMYEYTCEGINDSTCSGRSKVGNVKSSFDVDSMTLHIYGGDICSSQSRYKHGMGRGHYTAHVEYIEIVISESDLIFGDGSKTQIIKADDPGYKNYPYHGSKNGNRSYILTLK
;
A
#
# COMPACT_ATOMS: atom_id res chain seq x y z
N MET A 1 16.10 30.63 -64.86
CA MET A 1 14.97 29.81 -64.37
C MET A 1 15.04 29.75 -62.85
N LEU A 2 13.90 29.80 -62.16
CA LEU A 2 13.86 29.45 -60.74
C LEU A 2 14.27 27.98 -60.61
N GLN A 3 15.31 27.68 -59.84
CA GLN A 3 15.66 26.30 -59.49
C GLN A 3 15.06 25.97 -58.13
N SER A 4 14.66 24.71 -57.95
CA SER A 4 14.26 24.20 -56.64
C SER A 4 15.45 24.23 -55.66
N LYS A 5 15.15 24.36 -54.37
CA LYS A 5 16.15 24.41 -53.30
C LYS A 5 15.88 23.31 -52.27
N ALA A 6 16.93 22.86 -51.59
CA ALA A 6 16.81 21.91 -50.48
C ALA A 6 15.92 22.49 -49.36
N LEU A 7 15.00 21.66 -48.86
CA LEU A 7 14.05 22.02 -47.82
C LEU A 7 14.60 21.76 -46.42
N PHE A 8 15.36 20.69 -46.24
CA PHE A 8 15.97 20.29 -44.98
C PHE A 8 17.50 20.25 -45.08
N ASN A 9 18.15 20.48 -43.96
CA ASN A 9 19.55 20.15 -43.72
C ASN A 9 19.67 18.67 -43.27
N ASP A 10 20.89 18.15 -43.19
CA ASP A 10 21.16 16.75 -42.83
C ASP A 10 20.66 16.34 -41.43
N ASP A 11 20.49 17.31 -40.52
CA ASP A 11 20.01 17.13 -39.15
C ASP A 11 18.48 17.26 -38.99
N LEU A 12 17.75 17.27 -40.12
CA LEU A 12 16.29 17.44 -40.21
C LEU A 12 15.79 18.82 -39.77
N THR A 13 16.67 19.82 -39.65
CA THR A 13 16.27 21.23 -39.54
C THR A 13 15.90 21.78 -40.91
N LEU A 14 14.99 22.76 -40.96
CA LEU A 14 14.67 23.43 -42.22
C LEU A 14 15.85 24.27 -42.72
N SER A 15 16.01 24.37 -44.03
CA SER A 15 16.99 25.26 -44.62
C SER A 15 16.70 26.73 -44.22
N GLN A 16 17.77 27.53 -44.11
CA GLN A 16 17.65 28.93 -43.71
C GLN A 16 16.75 29.72 -44.68
N ASP A 17 16.87 29.45 -45.98
CA ASP A 17 16.07 30.07 -47.02
C ASP A 17 14.57 29.76 -46.84
N PHE A 18 14.22 28.49 -46.67
CA PHE A 18 12.81 28.12 -46.49
C PHE A 18 12.25 28.69 -45.20
N THR A 19 13.04 28.65 -44.11
CA THR A 19 12.66 29.24 -42.83
C THR A 19 12.34 30.73 -42.97
N GLN A 20 13.17 31.48 -43.70
CA GLN A 20 12.95 32.91 -43.90
C GLN A 20 11.72 33.18 -44.78
N HIS A 21 11.54 32.42 -45.86
CA HIS A 21 10.35 32.54 -46.70
C HIS A 21 9.07 32.24 -45.92
N LEU A 22 9.09 31.19 -45.10
CA LEU A 22 7.94 30.79 -44.29
C LEU A 22 7.64 31.84 -43.20
N LYS A 23 8.66 32.36 -42.50
CA LYS A 23 8.49 33.46 -41.51
C LYS A 23 7.82 34.69 -42.11
N ASN A 24 8.17 35.04 -43.35
CA ASN A 24 7.67 36.22 -44.03
C ASN A 24 6.25 36.03 -44.60
N SER A 25 5.77 34.78 -44.71
CA SER A 25 4.47 34.48 -45.28
C SER A 25 3.36 34.56 -44.22
N LYS A 26 2.35 35.40 -44.48
CA LYS A 26 1.15 35.53 -43.64
C LYS A 26 0.20 34.34 -43.77
N ASN A 27 0.21 33.69 -44.92
CA ASN A 27 -0.70 32.60 -45.25
C ASN A 27 -0.05 31.58 -46.22
N PRO A 28 1.00 30.85 -45.80
CA PRO A 28 1.65 29.82 -46.60
C PRO A 28 0.72 28.64 -46.95
N ILE A 29 0.66 28.28 -48.22
CA ILE A 29 0.09 27.03 -48.73
C ILE A 29 1.23 26.08 -49.06
N LEU A 30 1.33 24.97 -48.35
CA LEU A 30 2.33 23.95 -48.64
C LEU A 30 1.70 22.82 -49.45
N LEU A 31 2.11 22.67 -50.70
CA LEU A 31 1.69 21.61 -51.63
C LEU A 31 2.77 20.54 -51.71
N THR A 32 2.58 19.43 -51.01
CA THR A 32 3.61 18.39 -50.85
C THR A 32 3.32 17.19 -51.74
N PHE A 33 4.27 16.84 -52.60
CA PHE A 33 4.21 15.68 -53.49
C PHE A 33 5.07 14.55 -52.93
N PHE A 34 4.44 13.41 -52.64
CA PHE A 34 5.11 12.23 -52.11
C PHE A 34 4.55 10.95 -52.76
N GLY A 35 5.24 9.83 -52.57
CA GLY A 35 4.91 8.54 -53.18
C GLY A 35 6.14 7.75 -53.60
N ILE A 36 5.91 6.57 -54.18
CA ILE A 36 6.97 5.63 -54.55
C ILE A 36 8.00 6.22 -55.54
N LEU A 37 9.18 5.62 -55.61
CA LEU A 37 10.19 5.93 -56.61
C LEU A 37 9.62 5.82 -58.04
N ARG A 38 10.03 6.75 -58.91
CA ARG A 38 9.60 6.83 -60.32
C ARG A 38 8.08 6.95 -60.56
N ALA A 39 7.33 7.45 -59.56
CA ALA A 39 5.92 7.82 -59.74
C ALA A 39 5.71 9.10 -60.57
N GLY A 40 6.74 9.90 -60.87
CA GLY A 40 6.65 11.16 -61.63
C GLY A 40 6.14 12.35 -60.82
N LYS A 41 6.57 12.45 -59.55
CA LYS A 41 6.22 13.54 -58.64
C LYS A 41 6.74 14.89 -59.13
N SER A 42 8.03 14.98 -59.45
CA SER A 42 8.71 16.17 -59.98
C SER A 42 8.09 16.66 -61.28
N THR A 43 7.74 15.73 -62.19
CA THR A 43 6.98 16.05 -63.41
C THR A 43 5.66 16.73 -63.07
N ARG A 44 4.86 16.17 -62.16
CA ARG A 44 3.55 16.75 -61.77
C ARG A 44 3.70 18.12 -61.12
N ALA A 45 4.67 18.28 -60.23
CA ALA A 45 4.98 19.55 -59.61
C ALA A 45 5.31 20.63 -60.66
N ASN A 46 6.15 20.29 -61.66
CA ASN A 46 6.49 21.19 -62.76
C ASN A 46 5.28 21.51 -63.64
N GLN A 47 4.44 20.53 -63.99
CA GLN A 47 3.26 20.74 -64.82
C GLN A 47 2.25 21.66 -64.13
N ILE A 48 2.10 21.56 -62.81
CA ILE A 48 1.28 22.50 -62.04
C ILE A 48 1.83 23.92 -62.13
N ILE A 49 3.15 24.09 -62.13
CA ILE A 49 3.76 25.42 -62.24
C ILE A 49 3.59 25.99 -63.65
N THR A 50 3.86 25.21 -64.70
CA THR A 50 3.98 25.74 -66.06
C THR A 50 2.70 25.63 -66.90
N GLY A 51 1.82 24.68 -66.60
CA GLY A 51 0.68 24.36 -67.48
C GLY A 51 1.05 23.56 -68.73
N GLU A 52 2.29 23.06 -68.82
CA GLU A 52 2.81 22.37 -70.02
C GLU A 52 2.87 20.85 -69.83
N LEU A 53 2.85 20.08 -70.93
CA LEU A 53 2.90 18.61 -70.89
C LEU A 53 4.32 18.09 -70.59
N GLU A 54 5.33 18.69 -71.22
CA GLU A 54 6.76 18.37 -71.05
C GLU A 54 7.48 19.58 -70.45
N PRO A 55 7.34 19.83 -69.14
CA PRO A 55 7.74 21.11 -68.57
C PRO A 55 9.25 21.21 -68.35
N SER A 56 9.85 22.33 -68.76
CA SER A 56 11.18 22.75 -68.29
C SER A 56 11.04 23.50 -66.95
N GLY A 57 10.72 22.74 -65.89
CA GLY A 57 10.37 23.30 -64.58
C GLY A 57 11.54 23.37 -63.57
N PRO A 58 11.27 23.92 -62.37
CA PRO A 58 12.27 24.08 -61.31
C PRO A 58 12.74 22.77 -60.66
N PHE A 59 11.97 21.69 -60.78
CA PHE A 59 12.32 20.38 -60.26
C PHE A 59 12.93 19.53 -61.37
N GLU A 60 14.05 18.87 -61.09
CA GLU A 60 14.69 17.98 -62.04
C GLU A 60 13.84 16.72 -62.22
N ALA A 61 13.61 16.31 -63.47
CA ALA A 61 12.86 15.12 -63.83
C ALA A 61 13.57 14.41 -64.98
N ASP A 62 13.74 13.09 -64.86
CA ASP A 62 14.35 12.21 -65.85
C ASP A 62 13.70 10.82 -65.73
N ASP A 63 13.85 9.97 -66.75
CA ASP A 63 13.21 8.66 -66.90
C ASP A 63 14.13 7.47 -66.55
N GLY A 64 15.34 7.73 -66.03
CA GLY A 64 16.28 6.69 -65.58
C GLY A 64 15.75 5.77 -64.45
N SER A 65 16.61 4.91 -63.90
CA SER A 65 16.23 3.97 -62.82
C SER A 65 16.60 4.44 -61.41
N GLU A 66 17.47 5.44 -61.26
CA GLU A 66 18.00 5.89 -59.95
C GLU A 66 17.11 6.94 -59.26
N SER A 67 17.38 7.37 -58.03
CA SER A 67 16.66 8.51 -57.44
C SER A 67 17.25 9.84 -57.91
N ILE A 68 16.43 10.72 -58.49
CA ILE A 68 16.84 12.06 -58.99
C ILE A 68 16.66 13.10 -57.89
N THR A 69 15.44 13.22 -57.36
CA THR A 69 15.16 14.05 -56.18
C THR A 69 15.79 13.40 -54.95
N GLN A 70 16.79 14.05 -54.37
CA GLN A 70 17.42 13.65 -53.11
C GLN A 70 16.82 14.46 -51.95
N GLY A 71 16.33 13.80 -50.90
CA GLY A 71 15.71 14.46 -49.74
C GLY A 71 14.34 15.07 -50.04
N CYS A 72 14.14 16.34 -49.68
CA CYS A 72 12.94 17.09 -50.05
C CYS A 72 13.37 18.46 -50.58
N ASN A 73 12.83 18.86 -51.72
CA ASN A 73 13.11 20.14 -52.36
C ASN A 73 11.84 20.99 -52.43
N TYR A 74 12.00 22.31 -52.44
CA TYR A 74 10.87 23.22 -52.58
C TYR A 74 11.12 24.29 -53.65
N CYS A 75 10.02 24.85 -54.16
CA CYS A 75 10.01 26.04 -55.01
C CYS A 75 8.87 26.97 -54.58
N GLY A 76 9.12 28.28 -54.61
CA GLY A 76 8.20 29.32 -54.14
C GLY A 76 8.88 30.31 -53.17
N PRO A 77 8.13 31.26 -52.58
CA PRO A 77 6.67 31.39 -52.67
C PRO A 77 6.18 31.89 -54.04
N PHE A 78 5.10 31.29 -54.54
CA PHE A 78 4.33 31.77 -55.68
C PHE A 78 3.02 32.39 -55.20
N LYS A 79 2.49 33.37 -55.92
CA LYS A 79 1.09 33.75 -55.74
C LYS A 79 0.21 32.78 -56.50
N ILE A 80 -0.88 32.33 -55.91
CA ILE A 80 -1.81 31.40 -56.59
C ILE A 80 -2.35 31.96 -57.92
N ASN A 81 -2.52 33.28 -58.00
CA ASN A 81 -2.91 33.99 -59.24
C ASN A 81 -1.82 33.99 -60.33
N GLN A 82 -0.59 33.57 -60.03
CA GLN A 82 0.45 33.33 -61.02
C GLN A 82 0.38 31.91 -61.60
N ILE A 83 -0.23 30.97 -60.88
CA ILE A 83 -0.32 29.57 -61.28
C ILE A 83 -1.61 29.29 -62.04
N LEU A 84 -2.75 29.77 -61.53
CA LEU A 84 -4.08 29.49 -62.09
C LEU A 84 -4.24 29.85 -63.58
N PRO A 85 -3.73 31.01 -64.08
CA PRO A 85 -3.85 31.37 -65.49
C PRO A 85 -3.14 30.41 -66.45
N ASN A 86 -2.06 29.74 -66.00
CA ASN A 86 -1.32 28.78 -66.83
C ASN A 86 -2.17 27.55 -67.20
N HIS A 87 -3.28 27.34 -66.50
CA HIS A 87 -4.18 26.19 -66.69
C HIS A 87 -5.58 26.60 -67.14
N ASP A 88 -5.79 27.87 -67.49
CA ASP A 88 -7.12 28.43 -67.81
C ASP A 88 -8.15 28.20 -66.69
N VAL A 89 -7.71 28.34 -65.43
CA VAL A 89 -8.57 28.23 -64.25
C VAL A 89 -8.76 29.63 -63.67
N HIS A 90 -10.02 30.08 -63.52
CA HIS A 90 -10.34 31.43 -63.04
C HIS A 90 -11.28 31.40 -61.80
N PRO A 91 -10.88 30.76 -60.70
CA PRO A 91 -11.73 30.63 -59.53
C PRO A 91 -11.62 31.87 -58.64
N LYS A 92 -12.69 32.18 -57.89
CA LYS A 92 -12.66 33.28 -56.92
C LYS A 92 -11.89 32.86 -55.67
N LEU A 93 -10.81 33.57 -55.39
CA LEU A 93 -10.05 33.46 -54.14
C LEU A 93 -10.52 34.50 -53.15
N ASN A 94 -10.82 34.05 -51.94
CA ASN A 94 -11.29 34.94 -50.87
C ASN A 94 -10.14 35.45 -49.99
N LYS A 95 -8.92 34.91 -50.17
CA LYS A 95 -7.72 35.19 -49.37
C LYS A 95 -6.47 35.15 -50.25
N ASP A 96 -5.51 36.05 -50.02
CA ASP A 96 -4.18 35.95 -50.65
C ASP A 96 -3.36 34.86 -49.95
N ALA A 97 -2.54 34.14 -50.70
CA ALA A 97 -1.77 33.02 -50.17
C ALA A 97 -0.48 32.79 -50.94
N ASP A 98 0.57 32.44 -50.20
CA ASP A 98 1.89 32.15 -50.75
C ASP A 98 2.04 30.64 -50.92
N ILE A 99 2.10 30.17 -52.15
CA ILE A 99 2.20 28.76 -52.49
C ILE A 99 3.67 28.33 -52.51
N PHE A 100 3.96 27.30 -51.74
CA PHE A 100 5.20 26.54 -51.78
C PHE A 100 4.89 25.16 -52.32
N ILE A 101 5.57 24.79 -53.39
CA ILE A 101 5.49 23.44 -53.97
C ILE A 101 6.69 22.66 -53.45
N ILE A 102 6.45 21.48 -52.91
CA ILE A 102 7.45 20.63 -52.27
C ILE A 102 7.45 19.29 -52.99
N ASP A 103 8.61 18.88 -53.52
CA ASP A 103 8.83 17.59 -54.13
C ASP A 103 9.70 16.72 -53.21
N CYS A 104 9.16 15.59 -52.77
CA CYS A 104 9.87 14.65 -51.91
C CYS A 104 10.55 13.55 -52.74
N GLU A 105 11.69 13.07 -52.25
CA GLU A 105 12.32 11.85 -52.74
C GLU A 105 11.35 10.66 -52.71
N GLY A 106 11.51 9.75 -53.68
CA GLY A 106 10.69 8.55 -53.77
C GLY A 106 10.87 7.60 -52.59
N LEU A 107 9.76 7.11 -52.06
CA LEU A 107 9.78 6.04 -51.08
C LEU A 107 10.24 4.74 -51.76
N HIS A 108 10.96 3.89 -51.01
CA HIS A 108 11.51 2.59 -51.45
C HIS A 108 12.67 2.63 -52.45
N ASP A 109 13.59 3.60 -52.35
CA ASP A 109 14.83 3.56 -53.13
C ASP A 109 15.67 2.29 -52.83
N ILE A 110 16.08 1.61 -53.89
CA ILE A 110 16.79 0.31 -53.89
C ILE A 110 18.19 0.46 -53.26
N LYS A 111 18.81 1.65 -53.32
CA LYS A 111 20.15 1.91 -52.76
C LYS A 111 20.16 2.11 -51.23
N GLY A 112 19.00 2.18 -50.57
CA GLY A 112 18.79 1.96 -49.13
C GLY A 112 19.41 2.95 -48.13
N GLN A 113 20.53 3.60 -48.42
CA GLN A 113 21.35 4.34 -47.44
C GLN A 113 20.78 5.69 -46.98
N ARG A 114 19.85 6.31 -47.72
CA ARG A 114 19.21 7.60 -47.38
C ARG A 114 17.74 7.50 -46.96
N SER A 115 17.18 6.29 -47.02
CA SER A 115 15.73 6.05 -46.90
C SER A 115 15.12 6.46 -45.55
N GLY A 116 15.89 6.43 -44.47
CA GLY A 116 15.37 6.76 -43.14
C GLY A 116 15.17 8.26 -42.89
N ASN A 117 16.13 9.07 -43.32
CA ASN A 117 16.01 10.53 -43.23
C ASN A 117 14.86 11.04 -44.11
N VAL A 118 14.67 10.48 -45.31
CA VAL A 118 13.54 10.83 -46.19
C VAL A 118 12.19 10.52 -45.53
N LYS A 119 12.06 9.37 -44.84
CA LYS A 119 10.83 9.03 -44.08
C LYS A 119 10.60 10.01 -42.93
N LYS A 120 11.65 10.40 -42.19
CA LYS A 120 11.56 11.41 -41.12
C LYS A 120 11.16 12.78 -41.66
N MET A 121 11.80 13.24 -42.75
CA MET A 121 11.47 14.49 -43.45
C MET A 121 10.02 14.49 -43.94
N THR A 122 9.58 13.41 -44.59
CA THR A 122 8.20 13.26 -45.06
C THR A 122 7.22 13.32 -43.89
N THR A 123 7.51 12.60 -42.80
CA THR A 123 6.66 12.59 -41.60
C THR A 123 6.55 13.97 -40.96
N LEU A 124 7.63 14.76 -40.95
CA LEU A 124 7.64 16.16 -40.52
C LEU A 124 6.76 17.04 -41.42
N LEU A 125 6.92 16.92 -42.73
CA LEU A 125 6.17 17.71 -43.70
C LEU A 125 4.67 17.44 -43.64
N LEU A 126 4.27 16.19 -43.41
CA LEU A 126 2.85 15.83 -43.29
C LEU A 126 2.14 16.58 -42.15
N GLN A 127 2.87 17.08 -41.15
CA GLN A 127 2.29 17.84 -40.04
C GLN A 127 1.98 19.30 -40.37
N ILE A 128 2.66 19.87 -41.37
CA ILE A 128 2.52 21.28 -41.76
C ILE A 128 1.99 21.49 -43.17
N SER A 129 1.89 20.41 -43.95
CA SER A 129 1.39 20.46 -45.33
C SER A 129 -0.07 20.92 -45.36
N THR A 130 -0.38 21.84 -46.27
CA THR A 130 -1.78 22.23 -46.52
C THR A 130 -2.47 21.22 -47.40
N LEU A 131 -1.79 20.81 -48.48
CA LEU A 131 -2.24 19.74 -49.33
C LEU A 131 -1.14 18.71 -49.48
N ILE A 132 -1.53 17.45 -49.30
CA ILE A 132 -0.65 16.31 -49.44
C ILE A 132 -1.11 15.51 -50.66
N THR A 133 -0.22 15.36 -51.64
CA THR A 133 -0.50 14.66 -52.90
C THR A 133 0.31 13.37 -52.97
N TYR A 134 -0.37 12.24 -52.82
CA TYR A 134 0.20 10.92 -53.07
C TYR A 134 0.15 10.61 -54.57
N VAL A 135 1.31 10.48 -55.20
CA VAL A 135 1.42 10.14 -56.63
C VAL A 135 1.72 8.65 -56.77
N SER A 136 0.85 7.94 -57.47
CA SER A 136 1.00 6.51 -57.80
C SER A 136 1.10 6.33 -59.30
N LYS A 137 1.96 5.41 -59.76
CA LYS A 137 1.97 4.95 -61.15
C LYS A 137 0.98 3.80 -61.37
N ASP A 138 0.73 2.99 -60.35
CA ASP A 138 -0.13 1.82 -60.43
C ASP A 138 -1.53 2.07 -59.86
N VAL A 139 -2.47 1.18 -60.21
CA VAL A 139 -3.82 1.15 -59.64
C VAL A 139 -3.75 1.07 -58.10
N ILE A 140 -4.55 1.89 -57.42
CA ILE A 140 -4.69 1.80 -55.97
C ILE A 140 -5.29 0.45 -55.61
N ASN A 141 -4.48 -0.39 -54.97
CA ASN A 141 -4.81 -1.75 -54.60
C ASN A 141 -4.50 -1.99 -53.11
N THR A 142 -4.82 -3.18 -52.61
CA THR A 142 -4.63 -3.57 -51.21
C THR A 142 -3.19 -3.50 -50.70
N ILE A 143 -2.19 -3.41 -51.58
CA ILE A 143 -0.77 -3.33 -51.23
C ILE A 143 -0.36 -1.89 -50.89
N ASN A 144 -0.85 -0.90 -51.65
CA ASN A 144 -0.46 0.51 -51.46
C ASN A 144 -1.38 1.25 -50.47
N ILE A 145 -2.56 0.67 -50.16
CA ILE A 145 -3.54 1.25 -49.24
C ILE A 145 -3.05 1.35 -47.79
N PRO A 146 -2.35 0.34 -47.21
CA PRO A 146 -1.74 0.48 -45.88
C PRO A 146 -0.80 1.67 -45.78
N GLU A 147 0.00 1.93 -46.82
CA GLU A 147 0.92 3.07 -46.85
C GLU A 147 0.18 4.41 -46.84
N ILE A 148 -0.84 4.55 -47.70
CA ILE A 148 -1.73 5.72 -47.73
C ILE A 148 -2.41 5.91 -46.37
N ARG A 149 -2.96 4.85 -45.78
CA ARG A 149 -3.58 4.83 -44.45
C ARG A 149 -2.62 5.34 -43.38
N ASN A 150 -1.38 4.84 -43.38
CA ASN A 150 -0.38 5.19 -42.39
C ASN A 150 0.04 6.65 -42.47
N PHE A 151 0.27 7.17 -43.67
CA PHE A 151 0.62 8.59 -43.83
C PHE A 151 -0.54 9.52 -43.49
N LEU A 152 -1.77 9.16 -43.88
CA LEU A 152 -2.99 9.84 -43.44
C LEU A 152 -3.09 9.84 -41.91
N GLY A 153 -2.87 8.69 -41.28
CA GLY A 153 -2.89 8.53 -39.84
C GLY A 153 -1.81 9.34 -39.11
N ILE A 154 -0.57 9.27 -39.57
CA ILE A 154 0.58 10.00 -38.99
C ILE A 154 0.36 11.50 -39.03
N SER A 155 -0.19 12.05 -40.12
CA SER A 155 -0.54 13.48 -40.23
C SER A 155 -1.56 13.95 -39.19
N LYS A 156 -2.27 13.02 -38.54
CA LYS A 156 -3.31 13.29 -37.54
C LYS A 156 -2.90 12.88 -36.13
N ILE A 157 -1.79 12.17 -35.94
CA ILE A 157 -1.41 11.58 -34.65
C ILE A 157 -0.45 12.45 -33.84
N ILE A 158 0.53 13.11 -34.46
CA ILE A 158 1.55 13.82 -33.67
C ILE A 158 0.96 15.16 -33.18
N PRO A 159 0.67 15.31 -31.88
CA PRO A 159 0.09 16.52 -31.35
C PRO A 159 1.23 17.53 -31.14
N GLY A 160 1.33 18.51 -32.02
CA GLY A 160 2.41 19.52 -31.93
C GLY A 160 2.07 20.91 -32.45
N GLY A 161 0.91 21.11 -33.06
CA GLY A 161 0.53 22.42 -33.62
C GLY A 161 -0.66 23.12 -32.97
N GLY A 162 -1.42 22.46 -32.09
CA GLY A 162 -2.62 23.04 -31.47
C GLY A 162 -3.74 23.42 -32.46
N ILE A 163 -3.53 23.25 -33.77
CA ILE A 163 -4.49 23.65 -34.79
C ILE A 163 -4.77 22.44 -35.68
N GLN A 164 -6.01 21.95 -35.60
CA GLN A 164 -6.52 20.94 -36.51
C GLN A 164 -6.74 21.62 -37.87
N TYR A 165 -5.68 21.77 -38.66
CA TYR A 165 -5.86 22.25 -40.03
C TYR A 165 -6.61 21.21 -40.85
N GLU A 166 -7.54 21.71 -41.65
CA GLU A 166 -8.16 20.97 -42.73
C GLU A 166 -7.13 20.72 -43.83
N THR A 167 -6.25 19.74 -43.63
CA THR A 167 -5.30 19.30 -44.65
C THR A 167 -6.06 18.61 -45.77
N GLY A 168 -5.89 19.11 -47.00
CA GLY A 168 -6.35 18.43 -48.20
C GLY A 168 -5.46 17.23 -48.50
N PHE A 169 -6.07 16.12 -48.89
CA PHE A 169 -5.35 14.93 -49.31
C PHE A 169 -5.81 14.49 -50.70
N ILE A 170 -4.83 14.24 -51.57
CA ILE A 170 -5.08 13.94 -52.97
C ILE A 170 -4.33 12.68 -53.34
N ILE A 171 -5.03 11.76 -53.99
CA ILE A 171 -4.41 10.60 -54.65
C ILE A 171 -4.40 10.87 -56.15
N MET A 172 -3.22 11.04 -56.73
CA MET A 172 -3.03 11.07 -58.18
C MET A 172 -2.61 9.70 -58.67
N VAL A 173 -3.44 9.07 -59.49
CA VAL A 173 -3.17 7.75 -60.09
C VAL A 173 -2.84 7.95 -61.56
N ARG A 174 -1.57 7.74 -61.94
CA ARG A 174 -1.11 7.90 -63.32
C ARG A 174 -1.39 6.63 -64.13
N THR A 175 -1.33 6.78 -65.45
CA THR A 175 -1.39 5.68 -66.43
C THR A 175 -2.65 4.81 -66.32
N MET A 176 -3.73 5.38 -65.76
CA MET A 176 -5.03 4.72 -65.71
C MET A 176 -5.75 4.92 -67.04
N GLY A 177 -5.81 3.88 -67.86
CA GLY A 177 -6.58 3.89 -69.09
C GLY A 177 -8.10 3.87 -68.83
N ILE A 178 -8.86 4.57 -69.68
CA ILE A 178 -10.32 4.46 -69.75
C ILE A 178 -10.67 3.38 -70.76
N LYS A 179 -11.45 2.38 -70.34
CA LYS A 179 -11.83 1.26 -71.22
C LYS A 179 -12.71 1.77 -72.37
N GLY A 180 -12.32 1.46 -73.61
CA GLY A 180 -13.07 1.88 -74.81
C GLY A 180 -12.80 3.31 -75.27
N SER A 181 -11.72 3.94 -74.80
CA SER A 181 -11.42 5.36 -75.01
C SER A 181 -11.15 5.79 -76.47
N LYS A 182 -10.98 4.85 -77.40
CA LYS A 182 -10.58 5.15 -78.79
C LYS A 182 -11.68 5.84 -79.61
N ASP A 183 -12.94 5.57 -79.30
CA ASP A 183 -14.09 6.04 -80.07
C ASP A 183 -14.97 7.05 -79.29
N MET A 184 -14.49 7.51 -78.13
CA MET A 184 -15.22 8.42 -77.26
C MET A 184 -14.87 9.88 -77.57
N SER A 185 -15.85 10.77 -77.48
CA SER A 185 -15.61 12.21 -77.47
C SER A 185 -14.86 12.67 -76.20
N GLU A 186 -14.24 13.85 -76.23
CA GLU A 186 -13.54 14.40 -75.07
C GLU A 186 -14.43 14.59 -73.84
N GLU A 187 -15.70 14.97 -74.05
CA GLU A 187 -16.69 15.14 -72.98
C GLU A 187 -17.08 13.79 -72.35
N GLU A 188 -17.28 12.76 -73.17
CA GLU A 188 -17.54 11.39 -72.71
C GLU A 188 -16.34 10.82 -71.95
N LEU A 189 -15.12 11.05 -72.46
CA LEU A 189 -13.88 10.66 -71.80
C LEU A 189 -13.74 11.33 -70.43
N ASN A 190 -13.97 12.65 -70.35
CA ASN A 190 -13.89 13.38 -69.08
C ASN A 190 -14.95 12.90 -68.09
N THR A 191 -16.16 12.58 -68.57
CA THR A 191 -17.24 12.01 -67.73
C THR A 191 -16.86 10.63 -67.19
N GLN A 192 -16.31 9.76 -68.03
CA GLN A 192 -15.83 8.43 -67.59
C GLN A 192 -14.67 8.54 -66.60
N ARG A 193 -13.74 9.47 -66.81
CA ARG A 193 -12.67 9.78 -65.85
C ARG A 193 -13.25 10.18 -64.49
N LYS A 194 -14.17 11.14 -64.44
CA LYS A 194 -14.80 11.59 -63.18
C LYS A 194 -15.55 10.46 -62.46
N ASN A 195 -16.21 9.58 -63.21
CA ASN A 195 -16.84 8.37 -62.63
C ASN A 195 -15.82 7.40 -62.04
N GLN A 196 -14.67 7.25 -62.69
CA GLN A 196 -13.56 6.44 -62.20
C GLN A 196 -12.93 7.05 -60.94
N ASP A 197 -12.69 8.36 -60.92
CA ASP A 197 -12.22 9.11 -59.75
C ASP A 197 -13.11 8.84 -58.54
N LYS A 198 -14.44 8.98 -58.73
CA LYS A 198 -15.43 8.70 -57.69
C LYS A 198 -15.37 7.25 -57.20
N LYS A 199 -15.32 6.29 -58.12
CA LYS A 199 -15.27 4.86 -57.76
C LYS A 199 -14.01 4.51 -56.95
N VAL A 200 -12.86 5.06 -57.32
CA VAL A 200 -11.61 4.84 -56.57
C VAL A 200 -11.68 5.56 -55.22
N LYS A 201 -12.21 6.79 -55.17
CA LYS A 201 -12.48 7.53 -53.93
C LYS A 201 -13.34 6.71 -52.96
N ASP A 202 -14.48 6.20 -53.39
CA ASP A 202 -15.41 5.41 -52.56
C ASP A 202 -14.75 4.13 -52.01
N ASN A 203 -13.92 3.47 -52.80
CA ASN A 203 -13.18 2.28 -52.35
C ASN A 203 -12.14 2.62 -51.28
N VAL A 204 -11.39 3.72 -51.43
CA VAL A 204 -10.41 4.15 -50.43
C VAL A 204 -11.13 4.57 -49.15
N ILE A 205 -12.21 5.35 -49.24
CA ILE A 205 -13.09 5.75 -48.14
C ILE A 205 -13.55 4.54 -47.33
N LYS A 206 -14.03 3.49 -48.01
CA LYS A 206 -14.48 2.25 -47.36
C LYS A 206 -13.37 1.61 -46.50
N ILE A 207 -12.14 1.59 -47.00
CA ILE A 207 -11.01 0.97 -46.29
C ILE A 207 -10.54 1.85 -45.13
N LEU A 208 -10.45 3.17 -45.33
CA LEU A 208 -10.13 4.11 -44.25
C LEU A 208 -11.13 4.00 -43.09
N ASN A 209 -12.42 3.81 -43.40
CA ASN A 209 -13.48 3.60 -42.41
C ASN A 209 -13.32 2.27 -41.65
N GLN A 210 -13.01 1.17 -42.35
CA GLN A 210 -12.76 -0.14 -41.72
C GLN A 210 -11.59 -0.09 -40.73
N GLU A 211 -10.58 0.72 -41.03
CA GLU A 211 -9.35 0.87 -40.26
C GLU A 211 -9.40 2.01 -39.22
N ASN A 212 -10.56 2.63 -39.01
CA ASN A 212 -10.77 3.73 -38.06
C ASN A 212 -9.90 4.98 -38.29
N VAL A 213 -9.49 5.27 -39.53
CA VAL A 213 -8.80 6.52 -39.85
C VAL A 213 -9.82 7.65 -39.91
N ILE A 214 -9.61 8.71 -39.12
CA ILE A 214 -10.48 9.90 -39.13
C ILE A 214 -10.07 10.82 -40.28
N TYR A 215 -10.98 11.10 -41.22
CA TYR A 215 -10.78 12.06 -42.30
C TYR A 215 -12.07 12.82 -42.63
N ASN A 216 -11.94 13.95 -43.33
CA ASN A 216 -13.05 14.72 -43.87
C ASN A 216 -13.17 14.42 -45.37
N GLU A 217 -14.30 13.89 -45.82
CA GLU A 217 -14.55 13.54 -47.23
C GLU A 217 -14.43 14.74 -48.19
N ASN A 218 -14.71 15.96 -47.69
CA ASN A 218 -14.56 17.20 -48.45
C ASN A 218 -13.09 17.56 -48.68
N ASN A 219 -12.20 17.04 -47.85
CA ASN A 219 -10.75 17.28 -47.92
C ASN A 219 -10.02 16.10 -48.56
N PHE A 220 -10.73 15.23 -49.27
CA PHE A 220 -10.16 14.07 -49.93
C PHE A 220 -10.56 14.04 -51.40
N GLN A 221 -9.58 13.97 -52.30
CA GLN A 221 -9.81 13.89 -53.74
C GLN A 221 -8.99 12.76 -54.35
N VAL A 222 -9.57 12.06 -55.32
CA VAL A 222 -8.84 11.12 -56.19
C VAL A 222 -8.88 11.65 -57.60
N LEU A 223 -7.74 11.55 -58.30
CA LEU A 223 -7.56 11.99 -59.68
C LEU A 223 -6.86 10.89 -60.46
N CYS A 224 -7.63 10.15 -61.25
CA CYS A 224 -7.13 9.19 -62.23
C CYS A 224 -6.75 9.96 -63.50
N GLN A 225 -5.47 9.93 -63.80
CA GLN A 225 -4.89 10.63 -64.95
C GLN A 225 -4.65 9.63 -66.08
N PRO A 226 -5.32 9.81 -67.23
CA PRO A 226 -5.04 9.01 -68.42
C PRO A 226 -3.63 9.30 -68.94
N ASP A 227 -3.11 8.39 -69.77
CA ASP A 227 -1.83 8.59 -70.45
C ASP A 227 -1.84 9.84 -71.34
N PHE A 228 -0.66 10.39 -71.59
CA PHE A 228 -0.44 11.66 -72.29
C PHE A 228 -0.98 11.71 -73.73
N THR A 229 -1.37 10.56 -74.29
CA THR A 229 -1.95 10.43 -75.63
C THR A 229 -3.30 11.14 -75.78
N GLN A 230 -3.99 11.46 -74.68
CA GLN A 230 -5.22 12.25 -74.64
C GLN A 230 -4.99 13.55 -73.86
N THR A 231 -4.20 14.45 -74.45
CA THR A 231 -3.64 15.65 -73.80
C THR A 231 -4.70 16.60 -73.20
N SER A 232 -5.85 16.77 -73.86
CA SER A 232 -6.95 17.62 -73.36
C SER A 232 -7.54 17.11 -72.04
N VAL A 233 -7.92 15.83 -72.00
CA VAL A 233 -8.47 15.15 -70.81
C VAL A 233 -7.46 15.11 -69.66
N TYR A 234 -6.17 15.02 -69.99
CA TYR A 234 -5.09 15.12 -69.02
C TYR A 234 -5.09 16.47 -68.29
N PHE A 235 -5.19 17.59 -69.03
CA PHE A 235 -5.24 18.93 -68.42
C PHE A 235 -6.52 19.17 -67.63
N GLU A 236 -7.66 18.58 -68.01
CA GLU A 236 -8.89 18.64 -67.21
C GLU A 236 -8.72 18.04 -65.80
N SER A 237 -7.91 16.98 -65.66
CA SER A 237 -7.58 16.43 -64.34
C SER A 237 -6.70 17.39 -63.51
N LEU A 238 -5.79 18.12 -64.14
CA LEU A 238 -5.00 19.16 -63.47
C LEU A 238 -5.85 20.38 -63.08
N LYS A 239 -6.84 20.75 -63.91
CA LYS A 239 -7.82 21.79 -63.55
C LYS A 239 -8.63 21.38 -62.32
N ASP A 240 -9.11 20.14 -62.25
CA ASP A 240 -9.79 19.60 -61.06
C ASP A 240 -8.89 19.67 -59.82
N TYR A 241 -7.59 19.36 -59.96
CA TYR A 241 -6.60 19.50 -58.87
C TYR A 241 -6.50 20.95 -58.37
N LEU A 242 -6.39 21.92 -59.27
CA LEU A 242 -6.31 23.34 -58.92
C LEU A 242 -7.61 23.85 -58.29
N HIS A 243 -8.78 23.44 -58.80
CA HIS A 243 -10.06 23.74 -58.18
C HIS A 243 -10.13 23.20 -56.75
N PHE A 244 -9.63 21.99 -56.53
CA PHE A 244 -9.55 21.41 -55.19
C PHE A 244 -8.58 22.17 -54.28
N ILE A 245 -7.40 22.58 -54.76
CA ILE A 245 -6.50 23.47 -54.00
C ILE A 245 -7.23 24.73 -53.57
N VAL A 246 -7.90 25.41 -54.50
CA VAL A 246 -8.61 26.66 -54.23
C VAL A 246 -9.74 26.45 -53.22
N SER A 247 -10.45 25.32 -53.31
CA SER A 247 -11.45 24.92 -52.31
C SER A 247 -10.84 24.84 -50.92
N ILE A 248 -9.73 24.10 -50.74
CA ILE A 248 -9.05 23.95 -49.45
C ILE A 248 -8.53 25.29 -48.93
N VAL A 249 -7.93 26.11 -49.80
CA VAL A 249 -7.42 27.44 -49.44
C VAL A 249 -8.55 28.37 -48.97
N ASN A 250 -9.72 28.31 -49.61
CA ASN A 250 -10.86 29.13 -49.24
C ASN A 250 -11.56 28.64 -47.96
N MET A 251 -11.58 27.32 -47.70
CA MET A 251 -12.20 26.73 -46.51
C MET A 251 -11.37 26.95 -45.24
N ARG A 252 -10.04 26.96 -45.34
CA ARG A 252 -9.17 27.07 -44.17
C ARG A 252 -9.06 28.49 -43.61
N ASP A 253 -8.72 28.59 -42.33
CA ASP A 253 -8.26 29.81 -41.71
C ASP A 253 -6.85 30.21 -42.17
N GLU A 254 -6.51 31.49 -42.01
CA GLU A 254 -5.15 31.98 -42.32
C GLU A 254 -4.19 31.55 -41.21
N ILE A 255 -3.03 31.03 -41.63
CA ILE A 255 -2.06 30.42 -40.72
C ILE A 255 -0.72 31.06 -40.97
N PRO A 256 -0.20 31.91 -40.09
CA PRO A 256 1.11 32.51 -40.28
C PRO A 256 2.21 31.43 -40.33
N GLY A 257 3.18 31.60 -41.22
CA GLY A 257 4.27 30.61 -41.33
C GLY A 257 5.14 30.52 -40.07
N THR A 258 5.17 31.55 -39.21
CA THR A 258 5.78 31.48 -37.88
C THR A 258 5.13 30.41 -36.99
N ILE A 259 3.82 30.18 -37.12
CA ILE A 259 3.11 29.12 -36.39
C ILE A 259 3.50 27.75 -36.95
N LEU A 260 3.57 27.59 -38.28
CA LEU A 260 4.02 26.34 -38.90
C LEU A 260 5.44 25.95 -38.48
N LEU A 261 6.33 26.94 -38.32
CA LEU A 261 7.68 26.70 -37.78
C LEU A 261 7.65 26.20 -36.33
N GLN A 262 6.80 26.77 -35.48
CA GLN A 262 6.63 26.29 -34.10
C GLN A 262 6.13 24.83 -34.08
N VAL A 263 5.20 24.48 -34.98
CA VAL A 263 4.74 23.09 -35.11
C VAL A 263 5.90 22.15 -35.42
N LEU A 264 6.75 22.49 -36.40
CA LEU A 264 7.91 21.66 -36.74
C LEU A 264 8.91 21.54 -35.59
N GLU A 265 9.21 22.63 -34.88
CA GLU A 265 10.12 22.60 -33.74
C GLU A 265 9.60 21.71 -32.60
N ASN A 266 8.28 21.63 -32.41
CA ASN A 266 7.66 20.76 -31.42
C ASN A 266 7.64 19.28 -31.84
N VAL A 267 7.45 19.01 -33.13
CA VAL A 267 7.30 17.64 -33.67
C VAL A 267 8.66 17.00 -33.95
N ARG A 268 9.68 17.77 -34.36
CA ARG A 268 11.03 17.26 -34.70
C ARG A 268 11.65 16.39 -33.61
N PRO A 269 11.65 16.76 -32.31
CA PRO A 269 12.19 15.90 -31.26
C PRO A 269 11.49 14.54 -31.18
N ILE A 270 10.17 14.49 -31.38
CA ILE A 270 9.39 13.25 -31.35
C ILE A 270 9.80 12.34 -32.51
N ILE A 271 9.93 12.89 -33.71
CA ILE A 271 10.32 12.13 -34.91
C ILE A 271 11.79 11.68 -34.83
N ASN A 272 12.68 12.50 -34.27
CA ASN A 272 14.09 12.15 -34.09
C ASN A 272 14.30 10.99 -33.10
N GLN A 273 13.39 10.81 -32.13
CA GLN A 273 13.43 9.69 -31.18
C GLN A 273 13.03 8.34 -31.81
N LEU A 274 12.42 8.34 -32.99
CA LEU A 274 12.03 7.12 -33.71
C LEU A 274 13.24 6.56 -34.47
N THR A 275 14.20 5.96 -33.76
CA THR A 275 15.44 5.39 -34.32
C THR A 275 15.20 4.32 -35.38
N ASP A 276 14.07 3.63 -35.31
CA ASP A 276 13.73 2.60 -36.29
C ASP A 276 13.32 3.16 -37.66
N LEU A 277 13.05 4.46 -37.76
CA LEU A 277 12.90 5.14 -39.05
C LEU A 277 14.19 5.10 -39.87
N ASP A 278 15.35 4.93 -39.23
CA ASP A 278 16.64 4.76 -39.92
C ASP A 278 16.78 3.39 -40.60
N ASN A 279 15.86 2.46 -40.32
CA ASN A 279 15.80 1.15 -40.98
C ASN A 279 15.15 1.28 -42.38
N PRO A 280 15.87 0.98 -43.48
CA PRO A 280 15.30 1.02 -44.83
C PRO A 280 14.07 0.11 -44.98
N ASN A 281 14.03 -1.00 -44.24
CA ASN A 281 13.01 -2.03 -44.34
C ASN A 281 11.79 -1.80 -43.43
N ILE A 282 11.78 -0.74 -42.60
CA ILE A 282 10.60 -0.46 -41.77
C ILE A 282 9.41 -0.07 -42.65
N ASN A 283 8.29 -0.75 -42.46
CA ASN A 283 7.06 -0.41 -43.17
C ASN A 283 6.34 0.74 -42.45
N SER A 284 5.44 1.43 -43.14
CA SER A 284 4.73 2.59 -42.59
C SER A 284 3.77 2.25 -41.43
N THR A 285 3.39 0.98 -41.26
CA THR A 285 2.51 0.53 -40.17
C THR A 285 3.29 0.47 -38.86
N ASP A 286 4.53 0.02 -38.92
CA ASP A 286 5.43 -0.02 -37.77
C ASP A 286 5.72 1.40 -37.28
N ILE A 287 5.88 2.36 -38.20
CA ILE A 287 6.05 3.79 -37.89
C ILE A 287 4.83 4.32 -37.14
N TYR A 288 3.65 4.12 -37.71
CA TYR A 288 2.37 4.55 -37.15
C TYR A 288 2.18 4.01 -35.73
N ASN A 289 2.43 2.71 -35.53
CA ASN A 289 2.33 2.08 -34.22
C ASN A 289 3.32 2.70 -33.23
N LYS A 290 4.60 2.87 -33.59
CA LYS A 290 5.63 3.43 -32.71
C LYS A 290 5.34 4.84 -32.24
N VAL A 291 4.77 5.68 -33.12
CA VAL A 291 4.31 7.01 -32.71
C VAL A 291 3.25 6.90 -31.62
N ILE A 292 2.27 5.99 -31.77
CA ILE A 292 1.24 5.74 -30.76
C ILE A 292 1.86 5.21 -29.47
N GLU A 293 2.84 4.28 -29.55
CA GLU A 293 3.54 3.77 -28.36
C GLU A 293 4.22 4.90 -27.60
N GLY A 294 4.99 5.76 -28.28
CA GLY A 294 5.68 6.89 -27.66
C GLY A 294 4.75 7.88 -26.97
N LEU A 295 3.58 8.18 -27.57
CA LEU A 295 2.56 9.03 -26.95
C LEU A 295 1.97 8.39 -25.69
N ILE A 296 1.67 7.09 -25.76
CA ILE A 296 1.17 6.30 -24.63
C ILE A 296 2.21 6.27 -23.49
N GLU A 297 3.48 6.08 -23.79
CA GLU A 297 4.56 6.10 -22.78
C GLU A 297 4.71 7.48 -22.15
N LYS A 298 4.58 8.57 -22.92
CA LYS A 298 4.60 9.93 -22.36
C LYS A 298 3.42 10.18 -21.42
N ALA A 299 2.23 9.66 -21.74
CA ALA A 299 1.06 9.74 -20.87
C ALA A 299 1.22 8.95 -19.55
N MET A 300 2.12 7.96 -19.51
CA MET A 300 2.43 7.18 -18.30
C MET A 300 3.28 7.92 -17.27
N VAL A 301 3.92 9.05 -17.63
CA VAL A 301 4.81 9.78 -16.70
C VAL A 301 4.06 10.22 -15.44
N ASP A 302 2.92 10.89 -15.59
CA ASP A 302 2.10 11.36 -14.46
C ASP A 302 1.48 10.18 -13.69
N VAL A 303 1.13 9.11 -14.41
CA VAL A 303 0.58 7.88 -13.81
C VAL A 303 1.61 7.23 -12.89
N ASN A 304 2.87 7.14 -13.35
CA ASN A 304 3.97 6.60 -12.57
C ASN A 304 4.25 7.47 -11.35
N HIS A 305 4.16 8.79 -11.47
CA HIS A 305 4.28 9.70 -10.34
C HIS A 305 3.21 9.41 -9.27
N GLU A 306 1.94 9.32 -9.66
CA GLU A 306 0.83 8.98 -8.74
C GLU A 306 0.99 7.60 -8.09
N ILE A 307 1.47 6.60 -8.84
CA ILE A 307 1.77 5.26 -8.29
C ILE A 307 2.90 5.32 -7.25
N ASN A 308 3.89 6.20 -7.44
CA ASN A 308 5.02 6.33 -6.52
C ASN A 308 4.66 7.01 -5.19
N GLU A 309 3.54 7.74 -5.12
CA GLU A 309 3.04 8.37 -3.88
C GLU A 309 2.26 7.38 -2.98
N ILE A 310 1.82 6.24 -3.53
CA ILE A 310 1.06 5.21 -2.81
C ILE A 310 1.70 4.78 -1.47
N PRO A 311 3.01 4.44 -1.41
CA PRO A 311 3.62 3.96 -0.17
C PRO A 311 3.53 4.99 0.96
N ALA A 312 3.78 6.27 0.66
CA ALA A 312 3.73 7.35 1.65
C ALA A 312 2.32 7.51 2.22
N TYR A 313 1.30 7.45 1.37
CA TYR A 313 -0.10 7.52 1.80
C TYR A 313 -0.49 6.33 2.68
N ILE A 314 -0.17 5.09 2.27
CA ILE A 314 -0.48 3.88 3.04
C ILE A 314 0.19 3.92 4.41
N LYS A 315 1.48 4.29 4.46
CA LYS A 315 2.21 4.44 5.72
C LYS A 315 1.48 5.41 6.66
N LYS A 316 1.09 6.59 6.17
CA LYS A 316 0.34 7.58 6.96
C LYS A 316 -0.97 7.01 7.49
N GLN A 317 -1.75 6.32 6.66
CA GLN A 317 -3.03 5.73 7.09
C GLN A 317 -2.87 4.64 8.14
N ILE A 318 -1.83 3.81 8.04
CA ILE A 318 -1.54 2.77 9.05
C ILE A 318 -1.12 3.39 10.38
N ILE A 319 -0.40 4.51 10.38
CA ILE A 319 0.01 5.21 11.61
C ILE A 319 -1.18 5.93 12.27
N GLU A 320 -1.91 6.72 11.48
CA GLU A 320 -2.85 7.72 12.01
C GLU A 320 -4.29 7.22 12.05
N ASN A 321 -4.64 6.24 11.23
CA ASN A 321 -6.04 5.87 10.96
C ASN A 321 -6.25 4.36 10.77
N PHE A 322 -5.46 3.55 11.48
CA PHE A 322 -5.41 2.09 11.30
C PHE A 322 -6.79 1.41 11.30
N ASP A 323 -7.65 1.75 12.28
CA ASP A 323 -8.95 1.09 12.46
C ASP A 323 -9.97 1.44 11.36
N ASN A 324 -9.79 2.54 10.60
CA ASN A 324 -10.72 2.97 9.54
C ASN A 324 -10.15 2.79 8.13
N PHE A 325 -8.89 2.41 7.98
CA PHE A 325 -8.27 2.30 6.66
C PHE A 325 -8.76 1.05 5.92
N ASN A 326 -9.54 1.25 4.85
CA ASN A 326 -10.00 0.18 3.97
C ASN A 326 -9.11 0.08 2.72
N LYS A 327 -8.18 -0.88 2.72
CA LYS A 327 -7.26 -1.17 1.61
C LYS A 327 -7.99 -1.41 0.28
N ASN A 328 -9.10 -2.14 0.28
CA ASN A 328 -9.81 -2.50 -0.96
C ASN A 328 -10.46 -1.26 -1.59
N SER A 329 -11.15 -0.45 -0.78
CA SER A 329 -11.73 0.81 -1.24
C SER A 329 -10.67 1.79 -1.73
N TYR A 330 -9.53 1.90 -1.04
CA TYR A 330 -8.41 2.71 -1.52
C TYR A 330 -7.85 2.21 -2.86
N SER A 331 -7.69 0.90 -3.01
CA SER A 331 -7.21 0.27 -4.25
C SER A 331 -8.12 0.54 -5.44
N GLU A 332 -9.43 0.38 -5.27
CA GLU A 332 -10.43 0.67 -6.29
C GLU A 332 -10.39 2.14 -6.72
N ASN A 333 -10.39 3.06 -5.75
CA ASN A 333 -10.34 4.50 -6.02
C ASN A 333 -9.04 4.91 -6.71
N MET A 334 -7.90 4.36 -6.28
CA MET A 334 -6.61 4.67 -6.88
C MET A 334 -6.50 4.12 -8.30
N CYS A 335 -7.01 2.91 -8.56
CA CYS A 335 -7.08 2.35 -9.91
C CYS A 335 -7.96 3.22 -10.82
N ALA A 336 -9.12 3.67 -10.34
CA ALA A 336 -10.00 4.54 -11.12
C ALA A 336 -9.31 5.88 -11.45
N ARG A 337 -8.71 6.53 -10.46
CA ARG A 337 -8.00 7.81 -10.61
C ARG A 337 -6.82 7.72 -11.57
N THR A 338 -5.94 6.73 -11.43
CA THR A 338 -4.75 6.61 -12.31
C THR A 338 -5.15 6.30 -13.74
N ARG A 339 -6.18 5.47 -13.95
CA ARG A 339 -6.76 5.21 -15.26
C ARG A 339 -7.37 6.46 -15.89
N GLU A 340 -8.07 7.28 -15.11
CA GLU A 340 -8.64 8.54 -15.58
C GLU A 340 -7.53 9.53 -15.99
N ILE A 341 -6.47 9.67 -15.18
CA ILE A 341 -5.30 10.50 -15.52
C ILE A 341 -4.66 10.00 -16.82
N PHE A 342 -4.44 8.68 -16.95
CA PHE A 342 -3.90 8.09 -18.17
C PHE A 342 -4.78 8.36 -19.39
N THR A 343 -6.09 8.12 -19.28
CA THR A 343 -7.07 8.38 -20.36
C THR A 343 -7.06 9.84 -20.76
N ARG A 344 -7.15 10.76 -19.81
CA ARG A 344 -7.13 12.20 -20.06
C ARG A 344 -5.85 12.64 -20.74
N ASN A 345 -4.70 12.19 -20.25
CA ASN A 345 -3.39 12.51 -20.83
C ASN A 345 -3.27 11.97 -22.27
N CYS A 346 -3.78 10.77 -22.51
CA CYS A 346 -3.84 10.17 -23.84
C CYS A 346 -4.80 10.93 -24.78
N ILE A 347 -6.02 11.26 -24.34
CA ILE A 347 -7.03 11.96 -25.15
C ILE A 347 -6.58 13.37 -25.52
N ASN A 348 -5.90 14.07 -24.60
CA ASN A 348 -5.31 15.38 -24.86
C ASN A 348 -4.26 15.32 -25.98
N GLN A 349 -3.64 14.16 -26.20
CA GLN A 349 -2.65 13.93 -27.25
C GLN A 349 -3.28 13.36 -28.53
N LEU A 350 -4.26 12.46 -28.42
CA LEU A 350 -4.87 11.79 -29.56
C LEU A 350 -6.37 11.52 -29.33
N LYS A 351 -7.22 12.15 -30.14
CA LYS A 351 -8.67 11.87 -30.16
C LYS A 351 -8.91 10.41 -30.57
N LYS A 352 -9.86 9.75 -29.90
CA LYS A 352 -10.22 8.31 -30.10
C LYS A 352 -9.10 7.31 -29.79
N ILE A 353 -8.11 7.66 -28.97
CA ILE A 353 -7.04 6.72 -28.56
C ILE A 353 -7.56 5.42 -27.92
N GLU A 354 -8.79 5.43 -27.40
CA GLU A 354 -9.45 4.28 -26.78
C GLU A 354 -9.71 3.12 -27.77
N SER A 355 -9.72 3.37 -29.08
CA SER A 355 -9.88 2.31 -30.09
C SER A 355 -8.63 1.42 -30.25
N PHE A 356 -7.46 1.89 -29.80
CA PHE A 356 -6.21 1.15 -29.97
C PHE A 356 -6.06 0.02 -28.95
N THR A 357 -5.68 -1.17 -29.43
CA THR A 357 -5.40 -2.34 -28.58
C THR A 357 -4.33 -2.06 -27.54
N LEU A 358 -3.30 -1.28 -27.88
CA LEU A 358 -2.23 -0.93 -26.96
C LEU A 358 -2.72 -0.09 -25.77
N PHE A 359 -3.62 0.86 -26.00
CA PHE A 359 -4.26 1.65 -24.95
C PHE A 359 -4.99 0.74 -23.94
N LYS A 360 -5.79 -0.21 -24.44
CA LYS A 360 -6.52 -1.18 -23.60
C LYS A 360 -5.56 -2.06 -22.79
N LYS A 361 -4.46 -2.52 -23.40
CA LYS A 361 -3.43 -3.29 -22.68
C LYS A 361 -2.79 -2.47 -21.55
N LYS A 362 -2.47 -1.20 -21.79
CA LYS A 362 -1.89 -0.32 -20.77
C LYS A 362 -2.86 0.00 -19.64
N GLN A 363 -4.16 0.18 -19.93
CA GLN A 363 -5.20 0.31 -18.91
C GLN A 363 -5.22 -0.87 -17.93
N VAL A 364 -5.07 -2.10 -18.43
CA VAL A 364 -4.98 -3.31 -17.60
C VAL A 364 -3.68 -3.31 -16.79
N MET A 365 -2.54 -3.05 -17.43
CA MET A 365 -1.24 -2.97 -16.76
C MET A 365 -1.20 -1.95 -15.62
N ILE A 366 -1.82 -0.77 -15.79
CA ILE A 366 -1.91 0.26 -14.73
C ILE A 366 -2.63 -0.30 -13.50
N GLN A 367 -3.75 -1.02 -13.69
CA GLN A 367 -4.49 -1.63 -12.59
C GLN A 367 -3.61 -2.66 -11.86
N GLU A 368 -2.91 -3.52 -12.59
CA GLU A 368 -2.00 -4.51 -11.99
C GLU A 368 -0.86 -3.85 -11.21
N MET A 369 -0.26 -2.78 -11.76
CA MET A 369 0.81 -2.02 -11.10
C MET A 369 0.32 -1.36 -9.80
N VAL A 370 -0.84 -0.69 -9.83
CA VAL A 370 -1.44 -0.05 -8.65
C VAL A 370 -1.76 -1.09 -7.59
N GLN A 371 -2.46 -2.17 -7.95
CA GLN A 371 -2.82 -3.22 -7.01
C GLN A 371 -1.59 -3.88 -6.39
N LYS A 372 -0.57 -4.20 -7.21
CA LYS A 372 0.70 -4.75 -6.74
C LYS A 372 1.37 -3.80 -5.75
N LYS A 373 1.52 -2.52 -6.10
CA LYS A 373 2.19 -1.52 -5.26
C LYS A 373 1.47 -1.33 -3.92
N ILE A 374 0.13 -1.24 -3.95
CA ILE A 374 -0.70 -1.14 -2.73
C ILE A 374 -0.52 -2.38 -1.86
N ASN A 375 -0.58 -3.58 -2.43
CA ASN A 375 -0.44 -4.83 -1.69
C ASN A 375 0.92 -4.94 -1.01
N GLU A 376 2.00 -4.68 -1.75
CA GLU A 376 3.37 -4.73 -1.23
C GLU A 376 3.58 -3.72 -0.10
N SER A 377 3.24 -2.44 -0.33
CA SER A 377 3.40 -1.39 0.68
C SER A 377 2.51 -1.60 1.90
N TYR A 378 1.27 -2.06 1.71
CA TYR A 378 0.40 -2.36 2.83
C TYR A 378 0.94 -3.51 3.68
N GLN A 379 1.38 -4.61 3.07
CA GLN A 379 1.99 -5.74 3.79
C GLN A 379 3.23 -5.31 4.58
N GLU A 380 4.10 -4.51 3.96
CA GLU A 380 5.30 -3.97 4.58
C GLU A 380 4.98 -3.13 5.82
N TYR A 381 4.15 -2.10 5.67
CA TYR A 381 3.84 -1.18 6.77
C TYR A 381 2.92 -1.78 7.83
N TYR A 382 2.01 -2.70 7.46
CA TYR A 382 1.18 -3.42 8.42
C TYR A 382 2.03 -4.30 9.33
N LYS A 383 3.06 -4.92 8.76
CA LYS A 383 4.05 -5.71 9.50
C LYS A 383 4.92 -4.84 10.41
N GLU A 384 5.42 -3.69 9.92
CA GLU A 384 6.31 -2.82 10.68
C GLU A 384 5.60 -2.08 11.82
N GLN A 385 4.37 -1.62 11.59
CA GLN A 385 3.69 -0.68 12.48
C GLN A 385 2.33 -1.19 12.96
N GLY A 386 1.57 -1.83 12.05
CA GLY A 386 0.27 -2.41 12.37
C GLY A 386 0.34 -3.48 13.47
N PHE A 387 1.36 -4.34 13.46
CA PHE A 387 1.56 -5.35 14.51
C PHE A 387 1.74 -4.71 15.89
N SER A 388 2.59 -3.68 16.01
CA SER A 388 2.80 -2.99 17.29
C SER A 388 1.50 -2.37 17.81
N TYR A 389 0.73 -1.71 16.93
CA TYR A 389 -0.57 -1.13 17.28
C TYR A 389 -1.54 -2.19 17.81
N ILE A 390 -1.70 -3.31 17.09
CA ILE A 390 -2.61 -4.40 17.49
C ILE A 390 -2.15 -5.01 18.82
N ILE A 391 -0.85 -5.29 18.97
CA ILE A 391 -0.27 -5.85 20.20
C ILE A 391 -0.57 -4.94 21.39
N ASP A 392 -0.34 -3.64 21.27
CA ASP A 392 -0.60 -2.70 22.36
C ASP A 392 -2.08 -2.58 22.69
N LYS A 393 -2.96 -2.61 21.69
CA LYS A 393 -4.43 -2.63 21.88
C LYS A 393 -4.86 -3.88 22.65
N ILE A 394 -4.44 -5.07 22.19
CA ILE A 394 -4.76 -6.34 22.86
C ILE A 394 -4.18 -6.37 24.28
N ARG A 395 -2.94 -5.89 24.45
CA ARG A 395 -2.26 -5.82 25.75
C ARG A 395 -3.04 -4.97 26.74
N LYS A 396 -3.47 -3.77 26.35
CA LYS A 396 -4.29 -2.87 27.20
C LYS A 396 -5.62 -3.49 27.56
N GLU A 397 -6.34 -4.06 26.58
CA GLU A 397 -7.65 -4.68 26.79
C GLU A 397 -7.56 -5.90 27.73
N HIS A 398 -6.60 -6.81 27.50
CA HIS A 398 -6.42 -7.99 28.34
C HIS A 398 -5.91 -7.63 29.73
N SER A 399 -4.98 -6.67 29.85
CA SER A 399 -4.49 -6.22 31.15
C SER A 399 -5.63 -5.65 32.01
N LYS A 400 -6.49 -4.81 31.43
CA LYS A 400 -7.69 -4.30 32.10
C LYS A 400 -8.63 -5.42 32.53
N TYR A 401 -8.93 -6.36 31.61
CA TYR A 401 -9.79 -7.50 31.92
C TYR A 401 -9.24 -8.38 33.05
N ILE A 402 -7.94 -8.67 33.05
CA ILE A 402 -7.27 -9.44 34.12
C ILE A 402 -7.42 -8.74 35.47
N VAL A 403 -7.19 -7.43 35.53
CA VAL A 403 -7.33 -6.63 36.76
C VAL A 403 -8.78 -6.67 37.25
N ASP A 404 -9.76 -6.49 36.37
CA ASP A 404 -11.18 -6.53 36.71
C ASP A 404 -11.62 -7.90 37.24
N VAL A 405 -11.10 -9.00 36.68
CA VAL A 405 -11.37 -10.35 37.17
C VAL A 405 -10.73 -10.54 38.55
N LEU A 406 -9.43 -10.26 38.69
CA LEU A 406 -8.70 -10.45 39.95
C LEU A 406 -9.24 -9.61 41.11
N GLY A 407 -9.72 -8.39 40.82
CA GLY A 407 -10.29 -7.49 41.82
C GLY A 407 -11.56 -8.03 42.47
N LYS A 408 -12.28 -8.94 41.81
CA LYS A 408 -13.51 -9.57 42.31
C LYS A 408 -13.26 -10.85 43.11
N LEU A 409 -12.05 -11.40 43.05
CA LEU A 409 -11.75 -12.68 43.69
C LEU A 409 -11.40 -12.52 45.17
N MET A 410 -11.88 -13.50 45.94
CA MET A 410 -11.62 -13.67 47.37
C MET A 410 -10.43 -14.61 47.60
N GLY A 411 -9.92 -14.65 48.84
CA GLY A 411 -8.73 -15.45 49.17
C GLY A 411 -8.84 -16.93 48.83
N SER A 412 -10.04 -17.52 48.98
CA SER A 412 -10.32 -18.92 48.63
C SER A 412 -10.19 -19.20 47.12
N GLU A 413 -10.68 -18.31 46.27
CA GLU A 413 -10.58 -18.43 44.81
C GLU A 413 -9.14 -18.20 44.34
N LEU A 414 -8.45 -17.22 44.95
CA LEU A 414 -7.03 -16.97 44.70
C LEU A 414 -6.16 -18.16 45.10
N ARG A 415 -6.53 -18.96 46.12
CA ARG A 415 -5.83 -20.22 46.44
C ARG A 415 -5.88 -21.20 45.28
N ASN A 416 -7.06 -21.39 44.68
CA ASN A 416 -7.23 -22.31 43.54
C ASN A 416 -6.38 -21.86 42.35
N ILE A 417 -6.39 -20.56 42.05
CA ILE A 417 -5.54 -19.98 41.01
C ILE A 417 -4.05 -20.15 41.33
N LYS A 418 -3.63 -19.98 42.58
CA LYS A 418 -2.21 -20.15 42.96
C LYS A 418 -1.74 -21.61 42.84
N ARG A 419 -2.66 -22.57 43.06
CA ARG A 419 -2.40 -24.01 42.87
C ARG A 419 -2.27 -24.36 41.40
N ASP A 420 -3.08 -23.75 40.54
CA ASP A 420 -3.01 -23.92 39.08
C ASP A 420 -2.62 -22.61 38.37
N LYS A 421 -1.49 -22.04 38.81
CA LYS A 421 -0.95 -20.80 38.24
C LYS A 421 -0.69 -20.95 36.75
N LYS A 422 -0.35 -22.16 36.32
CA LYS A 422 -0.01 -22.44 34.93
C LYS A 422 -1.24 -22.28 34.03
N ASN A 423 -2.37 -22.86 34.40
CA ASN A 423 -3.59 -22.73 33.63
C ASN A 423 -4.11 -21.29 33.62
N TRP A 424 -4.03 -20.60 34.77
CA TRP A 424 -4.45 -19.19 34.89
C TRP A 424 -3.80 -18.25 33.89
N GLY A 425 -2.47 -18.30 33.75
CA GLY A 425 -1.81 -17.44 32.76
C GLY A 425 -2.10 -17.90 31.32
N ASN A 426 -2.29 -19.22 31.11
CA ASN A 426 -2.37 -19.80 29.78
C ASN A 426 -3.68 -19.43 29.12
N GLN A 427 -4.80 -19.44 29.86
CA GLN A 427 -6.09 -19.03 29.31
C GLN A 427 -6.07 -17.61 28.73
N TYR A 428 -5.38 -16.65 29.36
CA TYR A 428 -5.29 -15.28 28.86
C TYR A 428 -4.27 -15.14 27.75
N SER A 429 -3.13 -15.82 27.89
CA SER A 429 -2.08 -15.85 26.88
C SER A 429 -2.59 -16.42 25.55
N GLU A 430 -3.23 -17.60 25.58
CA GLU A 430 -3.80 -18.23 24.38
C GLU A 430 -4.91 -17.38 23.77
N LYS A 431 -5.81 -16.82 24.59
CA LYS A 431 -6.88 -15.93 24.10
C LYS A 431 -6.33 -14.69 23.41
N ALA A 432 -5.27 -14.08 23.95
CA ALA A 432 -4.61 -12.95 23.32
C ALA A 432 -3.94 -13.35 21.99
N GLY A 433 -3.28 -14.51 21.95
CA GLY A 433 -2.71 -15.07 20.72
C GLY A 433 -3.76 -15.30 19.61
N SER A 434 -4.90 -15.90 19.95
CA SER A 434 -6.01 -16.11 19.01
C SER A 434 -6.67 -14.79 18.57
N THR A 435 -6.77 -13.81 19.47
CA THR A 435 -7.30 -12.48 19.14
C THR A 435 -6.36 -11.76 18.18
N PHE A 436 -5.05 -11.85 18.40
CA PHE A 436 -4.04 -11.28 17.51
C PHE A 436 -4.10 -11.91 16.12
N GLU A 437 -4.12 -13.24 16.06
CA GLU A 437 -4.27 -13.98 14.80
C GLU A 437 -5.52 -13.59 14.03
N LYS A 438 -6.68 -13.51 14.70
CA LYS A 438 -7.94 -13.12 14.07
C LYS A 438 -7.97 -11.65 13.60
N THR A 439 -7.28 -10.76 14.30
CA THR A 439 -7.19 -9.35 13.89
C THR A 439 -6.24 -9.20 12.70
N VAL A 440 -5.10 -9.89 12.72
CA VAL A 440 -4.16 -9.90 11.60
C VAL A 440 -4.79 -10.56 10.37
N SER A 441 -5.53 -11.66 10.52
CA SER A 441 -6.19 -12.33 9.39
C SER A 441 -7.17 -11.41 8.66
N LYS A 442 -8.01 -10.69 9.42
CA LYS A 442 -8.93 -9.69 8.86
C LYS A 442 -8.22 -8.55 8.13
N GLY A 443 -7.03 -8.16 8.58
CA GLY A 443 -6.29 -7.04 8.00
C GLY A 443 -5.38 -7.43 6.84
N CYS A 444 -4.64 -8.54 6.98
CA CYS A 444 -3.60 -9.00 6.06
C CYS A 444 -3.27 -10.50 6.27
N ASP A 445 -4.08 -11.39 5.69
CA ASP A 445 -3.94 -12.85 5.79
C ASP A 445 -2.56 -13.38 5.36
N GLU A 446 -1.90 -12.72 4.40
CA GLU A 446 -0.61 -13.16 3.88
C GLU A 446 0.50 -13.13 4.94
N LEU A 447 0.36 -12.28 5.95
CA LEU A 447 1.34 -12.16 7.03
C LEU A 447 1.29 -13.31 8.03
N LEU A 448 0.20 -14.09 8.08
CA LEU A 448 0.05 -15.22 9.01
C LEU A 448 1.11 -16.30 8.81
N LYS A 449 1.66 -16.43 7.59
CA LYS A 449 2.69 -17.42 7.25
C LYS A 449 4.11 -16.92 7.52
N THR A 450 4.27 -15.69 8.02
CA THR A 450 5.59 -15.09 8.20
C THR A 450 6.18 -15.44 9.58
N ARG A 451 7.51 -15.60 9.63
CA ARG A 451 8.24 -15.79 10.89
C ARG A 451 8.00 -14.66 11.89
N ILE A 452 7.83 -13.43 11.40
CA ILE A 452 7.66 -12.22 12.23
C ILE A 452 6.28 -12.22 12.89
N PHE A 453 5.25 -12.72 12.22
CA PHE A 453 3.94 -12.95 12.84
C PHE A 453 4.05 -13.92 14.02
N GLU A 454 4.66 -15.08 13.82
CA GLU A 454 4.83 -16.07 14.90
C GLU A 454 5.68 -15.54 16.06
N GLN A 455 6.74 -14.80 15.78
CA GLN A 455 7.55 -14.14 16.82
C GLN A 455 6.71 -13.12 17.61
N SER A 456 5.95 -12.29 16.91
CA SER A 456 5.09 -11.27 17.51
C SER A 456 3.97 -11.88 18.36
N LYS A 457 3.33 -12.93 17.85
CA LYS A 457 2.30 -13.72 18.55
C LYS A 457 2.86 -14.33 19.82
N ASN A 458 4.01 -15.00 19.75
CA ASN A 458 4.65 -15.62 20.91
C ASN A 458 5.14 -14.57 21.93
N SER A 459 5.64 -13.42 21.47
CA SER A 459 5.99 -12.31 22.34
C SER A 459 4.77 -11.77 23.09
N LEU A 460 3.67 -11.51 22.39
CA LEU A 460 2.42 -11.07 23.01
C LEU A 460 1.90 -12.11 24.03
N LYS A 461 1.93 -13.41 23.67
CA LYS A 461 1.56 -14.50 24.58
C LYS A 461 2.37 -14.46 25.86
N LYS A 462 3.69 -14.27 25.76
CA LYS A 462 4.58 -14.14 26.90
C LYS A 462 4.29 -12.88 27.72
N ASP A 463 4.09 -11.73 27.08
CA ASP A 463 3.80 -10.48 27.77
C ASP A 463 2.50 -10.57 28.58
N ILE A 464 1.44 -11.12 27.99
CA ILE A 464 0.16 -11.34 28.68
C ILE A 464 0.30 -12.33 29.83
N TRP A 465 1.11 -13.38 29.66
CA TRP A 465 1.42 -14.31 30.73
C TRP A 465 2.13 -13.63 31.91
N ASP A 466 3.13 -12.80 31.62
CA ASP A 466 3.90 -12.08 32.62
C ASP A 466 3.02 -11.05 33.35
N ILE A 467 2.21 -10.27 32.61
CA ILE A 467 1.21 -9.36 33.17
C ILE A 467 0.23 -10.11 34.08
N SER A 468 -0.31 -11.25 33.62
CA SER A 468 -1.27 -12.06 34.39
C SER A 468 -0.69 -12.50 35.73
N ASN A 469 0.58 -12.91 35.73
CA ASN A 469 1.28 -13.38 36.91
C ASN A 469 1.70 -12.25 37.84
N GLU A 470 2.12 -11.11 37.30
CA GLU A 470 2.46 -9.93 38.08
C GLU A 470 1.22 -9.38 38.79
N LYS A 471 0.11 -9.20 38.07
CA LYS A 471 -1.16 -8.74 38.66
C LYS A 471 -1.70 -9.74 39.68
N LEU A 472 -1.61 -11.04 39.43
CA LEU A 472 -1.96 -12.06 40.43
C LEU A 472 -1.08 -11.96 41.67
N LYS A 473 0.23 -11.74 41.52
CA LYS A 473 1.17 -11.59 42.65
C LYS A 473 0.83 -10.36 43.49
N LEU A 474 0.51 -9.23 42.86
CA LEU A 474 0.06 -8.03 43.54
C LEU A 474 -1.25 -8.28 44.29
N ARG A 475 -2.25 -8.86 43.62
CA ARG A 475 -3.53 -9.20 44.23
C ARG A 475 -3.38 -10.15 45.42
N CYS A 476 -2.49 -11.15 45.33
CA CYS A 476 -2.21 -12.06 46.45
C CYS A 476 -1.53 -11.39 47.65
N LYS A 477 -0.94 -10.19 47.51
CA LYS A 477 -0.43 -9.41 48.65
C LYS A 477 -1.56 -8.64 49.33
N GLU A 478 -2.49 -8.11 48.54
CA GLU A 478 -3.65 -7.36 49.03
C GLU A 478 -4.70 -8.27 49.66
N CYS A 479 -4.93 -9.44 49.06
CA CYS A 479 -5.87 -10.46 49.50
C CYS A 479 -5.11 -11.80 49.63
N PRO A 480 -4.48 -12.08 50.78
CA PRO A 480 -3.62 -13.24 50.97
C PRO A 480 -4.40 -14.55 50.75
N PRO A 481 -4.03 -15.39 49.78
CA PRO A 481 -4.70 -16.69 49.61
C PRO A 481 -4.38 -17.64 50.78
N PHE A 482 -3.20 -17.51 51.37
CA PHE A 482 -2.74 -18.35 52.49
C PHE A 482 -2.39 -17.42 53.65
N PRO A 483 -3.41 -16.87 54.35
CA PRO A 483 -3.18 -15.91 55.43
C PRO A 483 -2.47 -16.57 56.61
N LYS A 484 -1.40 -15.97 57.09
CA LYS A 484 -0.62 -16.45 58.24
C LYS A 484 -1.06 -15.82 59.57
N THR A 485 -1.64 -14.63 59.50
CA THR A 485 -2.10 -13.86 60.65
C THR A 485 -3.60 -13.60 60.56
N VAL A 486 -4.23 -13.24 61.69
CA VAL A 486 -5.66 -12.89 61.72
C VAL A 486 -5.94 -11.69 60.82
N SER A 487 -5.06 -10.68 60.80
CA SER A 487 -5.15 -9.51 59.90
C SER A 487 -5.11 -9.92 58.42
N GLU A 488 -4.22 -10.84 58.05
CA GLU A 488 -4.21 -11.41 56.69
C GLU A 488 -5.48 -12.21 56.39
N ALA A 489 -6.02 -12.93 57.38
CA ALA A 489 -7.26 -13.69 57.21
C ALA A 489 -8.46 -12.77 56.95
N ARG A 490 -8.55 -11.63 57.65
CA ARG A 490 -9.54 -10.58 57.37
C ARG A 490 -9.38 -10.01 55.97
N LYS A 491 -8.14 -9.67 55.55
CA LYS A 491 -7.85 -9.23 54.17
C LYS A 491 -8.18 -10.28 53.11
N SER A 492 -8.09 -11.57 53.47
CA SER A 492 -8.49 -12.68 52.60
C SER A 492 -10.01 -12.85 52.46
N GLY A 493 -10.79 -12.05 53.21
CA GLY A 493 -12.24 -12.04 53.21
C GLY A 493 -12.89 -12.97 54.24
N GLN A 494 -12.14 -13.48 55.22
CA GLN A 494 -12.70 -14.32 56.27
C GLN A 494 -13.43 -13.48 57.32
N ILE A 495 -14.69 -13.82 57.56
CA ILE A 495 -15.61 -13.13 58.48
C ILE A 495 -15.99 -14.04 59.65
N GLY A 496 -16.42 -13.46 60.77
CA GLY A 496 -16.83 -14.20 61.97
C GLY A 496 -15.71 -14.47 62.96
N ASN A 497 -16.01 -15.28 63.98
CA ASN A 497 -15.13 -15.58 65.12
C ASN A 497 -14.20 -16.78 64.89
N VAL A 498 -14.19 -17.37 63.69
CA VAL A 498 -13.28 -18.46 63.34
C VAL A 498 -12.54 -18.07 62.07
N VAL A 499 -11.21 -18.09 62.13
CA VAL A 499 -10.32 -17.80 61.00
C VAL A 499 -9.42 -18.99 60.71
N GLU A 500 -9.24 -19.32 59.45
CA GLU A 500 -8.30 -20.33 58.98
C GLU A 500 -6.97 -19.65 58.67
N LEU A 501 -5.94 -20.02 59.45
CA LEU A 501 -4.56 -19.57 59.27
C LEU A 501 -3.74 -20.70 58.64
N TRP A 502 -2.85 -20.33 57.73
CA TRP A 502 -2.09 -21.26 56.90
C TRP A 502 -0.61 -21.17 57.24
N LYS A 503 0.00 -22.29 57.65
CA LYS A 503 1.45 -22.38 57.87
C LYS A 503 2.20 -22.33 56.53
N ASP A 504 1.67 -23.05 55.55
CA ASP A 504 2.16 -23.10 54.18
C ASP A 504 1.00 -23.33 53.19
N LYS A 505 1.26 -23.82 51.97
CA LYS A 505 0.21 -24.02 50.94
C LYS A 505 -0.70 -25.23 51.20
N ASN A 506 -0.29 -26.12 52.09
CA ASN A 506 -0.88 -27.44 52.31
C ASN A 506 -1.41 -27.61 53.75
N HIS A 507 -0.87 -26.87 54.71
CA HIS A 507 -1.24 -26.99 56.11
C HIS A 507 -1.97 -25.73 56.60
N SER A 508 -3.21 -25.92 57.03
CA SER A 508 -4.03 -24.88 57.65
C SER A 508 -4.60 -25.35 58.99
N HIS A 509 -4.94 -24.39 59.83
CA HIS A 509 -5.64 -24.64 61.09
C HIS A 509 -6.68 -23.55 61.32
N LYS A 510 -7.82 -23.94 61.91
CA LYS A 510 -8.91 -23.02 62.23
C LYS A 510 -8.76 -22.53 63.66
N TRP A 511 -8.64 -21.23 63.83
CA TRP A 511 -8.47 -20.57 65.11
C TRP A 511 -9.73 -19.79 65.46
N THR A 512 -10.14 -19.86 66.73
CA THR A 512 -11.19 -18.98 67.24
C THR A 512 -10.57 -17.64 67.62
N VAL A 513 -11.18 -16.53 67.20
CA VAL A 513 -10.75 -15.16 67.49
C VAL A 513 -11.87 -14.37 68.16
N ASN A 514 -11.52 -13.40 69.00
CA ASN A 514 -12.48 -12.49 69.61
C ASN A 514 -12.83 -11.30 68.69
N ASP A 515 -13.67 -10.39 69.16
CA ASP A 515 -14.09 -9.19 68.42
C ASP A 515 -12.94 -8.19 68.15
N LYS A 516 -11.78 -8.39 68.78
CA LYS A 516 -10.55 -7.62 68.57
C LYS A 516 -9.54 -8.34 67.69
N ASP A 517 -9.94 -9.44 67.04
CA ASP A 517 -9.07 -10.28 66.21
C ASP A 517 -7.90 -10.93 66.96
N GLU A 518 -8.02 -11.10 68.28
CA GLU A 518 -7.05 -11.84 69.09
C GLU A 518 -7.41 -13.32 69.13
N VAL A 519 -6.42 -14.20 68.94
CA VAL A 519 -6.61 -15.65 68.98
C VAL A 519 -6.91 -16.13 70.41
N ILE A 520 -7.99 -16.89 70.55
CA ILE A 520 -8.43 -17.46 71.82
C ILE A 520 -7.89 -18.90 71.92
N ILE A 521 -7.02 -19.16 72.88
CA ILE A 521 -6.64 -20.52 73.29
C ILE A 521 -7.29 -20.84 74.63
N GLN A 522 -8.13 -21.88 74.66
CA GLN A 522 -8.71 -22.35 75.92
C GLN A 522 -7.67 -23.12 76.74
N VAL A 523 -7.25 -22.53 77.85
CA VAL A 523 -6.39 -23.15 78.85
C VAL A 523 -7.16 -23.39 80.13
N THR A 524 -7.04 -24.60 80.68
CA THR A 524 -7.54 -24.91 82.01
C THR A 524 -6.37 -24.90 82.96
N ALA A 525 -6.45 -24.15 84.06
CA ALA A 525 -5.45 -24.21 85.11
C ALA A 525 -6.02 -24.78 86.40
N THR A 526 -5.23 -25.60 87.07
CA THR A 526 -5.61 -26.19 88.36
C THR A 526 -4.49 -25.96 89.38
N LYS A 527 -4.83 -25.45 90.57
CA LYS A 527 -3.89 -25.33 91.69
C LYS A 527 -3.87 -26.65 92.40
N TYR A 528 -2.67 -27.05 92.73
CA TYR A 528 -2.43 -28.14 93.64
C TYR A 528 -1.55 -27.66 94.77
N SER A 529 -1.88 -28.09 95.97
CA SER A 529 -1.00 -28.03 97.13
C SER A 529 -0.50 -29.43 97.43
N LYS A 530 0.82 -29.58 97.47
CA LYS A 530 1.45 -30.77 98.05
C LYS A 530 1.99 -30.44 99.41
N MET A 531 1.61 -31.26 100.38
CA MET A 531 2.21 -31.25 101.70
C MET A 531 3.25 -32.37 101.76
N TYR A 532 4.48 -32.00 102.09
CA TYR A 532 5.61 -32.91 102.28
C TYR A 532 5.88 -33.05 103.76
N GLU A 533 6.04 -34.28 104.24
CA GLU A 533 6.46 -34.55 105.60
C GLU A 533 7.95 -34.91 105.63
N TYR A 534 8.72 -34.17 106.41
CA TYR A 534 10.15 -34.41 106.58
C TYR A 534 10.40 -35.09 107.92
N THR A 535 11.10 -36.21 107.86
CA THR A 535 11.61 -36.91 109.04
C THR A 535 13.14 -36.78 109.13
N CYS A 536 13.72 -37.21 110.24
CA CYS A 536 15.18 -37.24 110.43
C CYS A 536 15.90 -38.14 109.40
N GLU A 537 15.18 -39.06 108.75
CA GLU A 537 15.71 -40.09 107.85
C GLU A 537 15.51 -39.74 106.35
N GLY A 538 14.78 -38.66 106.04
CA GLY A 538 14.48 -38.22 104.67
C GLY A 538 13.04 -37.74 104.48
N ILE A 539 12.71 -37.42 103.23
CA ILE A 539 11.35 -37.04 102.80
C ILE A 539 10.50 -38.32 102.78
N ASN A 540 9.44 -38.36 103.60
CA ASN A 540 8.44 -39.43 103.54
C ASN A 540 7.28 -38.98 102.63
N ASP A 541 6.69 -39.93 101.90
CA ASP A 541 5.77 -39.67 100.78
C ASP A 541 4.65 -38.68 101.07
N SER A 542 4.36 -37.82 100.08
CA SER A 542 3.39 -36.72 100.17
C SER A 542 1.97 -37.21 100.35
N THR A 543 1.24 -36.71 101.36
CA THR A 543 -0.23 -36.79 101.38
C THR A 543 -0.79 -35.58 100.61
N CYS A 544 -1.35 -35.85 99.43
CA CYS A 544 -2.03 -34.84 98.61
C CYS A 544 -3.24 -34.30 99.40
N SER A 545 -3.22 -33.04 99.81
CA SER A 545 -4.37 -32.38 100.44
C SER A 545 -4.59 -31.01 99.79
N GLY A 546 -5.75 -30.86 99.15
CA GLY A 546 -6.23 -29.62 98.54
C GLY A 546 -6.09 -29.55 97.01
N ARG A 547 -7.18 -29.84 96.29
CA ARG A 547 -7.34 -29.43 94.89
C ARG A 547 -8.28 -28.22 94.89
N SER A 548 -7.77 -27.05 94.56
CA SER A 548 -8.59 -25.87 94.32
C SER A 548 -8.51 -25.51 92.84
N LYS A 549 -9.67 -25.40 92.20
CA LYS A 549 -9.73 -24.88 90.83
C LYS A 549 -9.34 -23.40 90.94
N VAL A 550 -8.11 -23.04 90.55
CA VAL A 550 -7.81 -21.64 90.27
C VAL A 550 -8.74 -21.29 89.13
N GLY A 551 -9.47 -20.19 89.21
CA GLY A 551 -10.30 -19.75 88.10
C GLY A 551 -9.47 -19.48 86.84
N ASN A 552 -10.11 -18.84 85.86
CA ASN A 552 -9.48 -18.49 84.58
C ASN A 552 -8.17 -17.72 84.81
N VAL A 553 -7.05 -18.27 84.33
CA VAL A 553 -5.75 -17.59 84.29
C VAL A 553 -5.74 -16.69 83.07
N LYS A 554 -5.19 -15.49 83.19
CA LYS A 554 -5.10 -14.57 82.06
C LYS A 554 -4.03 -15.10 81.11
N SER A 555 -4.35 -15.40 79.86
CA SER A 555 -3.37 -15.83 78.86
C SER A 555 -3.35 -14.86 77.68
N SER A 556 -2.22 -14.80 76.97
CA SER A 556 -2.13 -14.21 75.64
C SER A 556 -1.36 -15.15 74.73
N PHE A 557 -1.78 -15.31 73.49
CA PHE A 557 -1.11 -16.16 72.52
C PHE A 557 -0.51 -15.33 71.39
N ASP A 558 0.76 -15.55 71.11
CA ASP A 558 1.45 -15.03 69.93
C ASP A 558 1.55 -16.14 68.89
N VAL A 559 0.83 -15.93 67.78
CA VAL A 559 0.73 -16.88 66.67
C VAL A 559 2.04 -16.97 65.88
N ASP A 560 2.80 -15.87 65.78
CA ASP A 560 3.99 -15.82 64.93
C ASP A 560 5.15 -16.59 65.57
N SER A 561 5.31 -16.45 66.89
CA SER A 561 6.28 -17.23 67.66
C SER A 561 5.74 -18.57 68.16
N MET A 562 4.45 -18.86 67.95
CA MET A 562 3.70 -19.96 68.57
C MET A 562 3.90 -19.99 70.09
N THR A 563 3.94 -18.82 70.74
CA THR A 563 4.21 -18.70 72.18
C THR A 563 2.95 -18.35 72.96
N LEU A 564 2.63 -19.17 73.95
CA LEU A 564 1.55 -18.94 74.90
C LEU A 564 2.13 -18.31 76.17
N HIS A 565 1.74 -17.07 76.44
CA HIS A 565 2.04 -16.39 77.69
C HIS A 565 0.90 -16.60 78.67
N ILE A 566 1.23 -17.03 79.88
CA ILE A 566 0.26 -17.19 80.96
C ILE A 566 0.64 -16.23 82.07
N TYR A 567 -0.33 -15.39 82.44
CA TYR A 567 -0.22 -14.34 83.43
C TYR A 567 -1.13 -14.65 84.61
N GLY A 568 -0.52 -14.76 85.79
CA GLY A 568 -1.25 -14.82 87.05
C GLY A 568 -1.23 -16.18 87.74
N GLY A 569 -1.38 -16.10 89.06
CA GLY A 569 -1.27 -17.20 90.00
C GLY A 569 -0.05 -16.99 90.90
N ASP A 570 -0.25 -16.32 92.03
CA ASP A 570 0.74 -16.36 93.11
C ASP A 570 0.75 -17.79 93.65
N ILE A 571 1.90 -18.44 93.52
CA ILE A 571 2.18 -19.73 94.14
C ILE A 571 3.12 -19.49 95.30
N CYS A 572 2.70 -19.94 96.48
CA CYS A 572 3.45 -19.83 97.71
C CYS A 572 4.02 -21.20 98.07
N SER A 573 5.29 -21.23 98.47
CA SER A 573 5.81 -22.30 99.31
C SER A 573 5.99 -21.79 100.73
N SER A 574 5.53 -22.57 101.70
CA SER A 574 5.65 -22.25 103.13
C SER A 574 6.03 -23.48 103.92
N GLN A 575 6.92 -23.31 104.88
CA GLN A 575 7.31 -24.37 105.80
C GLN A 575 6.83 -24.04 107.21
N SER A 576 6.05 -24.94 107.80
CA SER A 576 5.49 -24.79 109.15
C SER A 576 5.99 -25.90 110.07
N ARG A 577 6.38 -25.52 111.29
CA ARG A 577 6.91 -26.45 112.30
C ARG A 577 5.81 -26.83 113.28
N TYR A 578 5.48 -28.12 113.38
CA TYR A 578 4.62 -28.63 114.44
C TYR A 578 5.46 -29.17 115.60
N LYS A 579 5.17 -28.72 116.82
CA LYS A 579 5.80 -29.20 118.05
C LYS A 579 4.82 -30.16 118.74
N HIS A 580 4.83 -31.44 118.35
CA HIS A 580 4.24 -32.49 119.18
C HIS A 580 5.29 -33.06 120.13
N GLY A 581 4.84 -33.41 121.33
CA GLY A 581 5.64 -33.68 122.52
C GLY A 581 6.90 -34.50 122.25
N MET A 582 8.03 -33.91 122.67
CA MET A 582 9.34 -34.49 122.95
C MET A 582 9.77 -35.71 122.09
N GLY A 583 10.51 -35.48 121.01
CA GLY A 583 11.49 -36.47 120.55
C GLY A 583 11.95 -36.42 119.10
N ARG A 584 11.10 -36.08 118.13
CA ARG A 584 11.46 -36.05 116.69
C ARG A 584 10.73 -34.90 116.00
N GLY A 585 11.47 -33.96 115.41
CA GLY A 585 10.87 -32.83 114.70
C GLY A 585 10.35 -33.25 113.35
N HIS A 586 9.03 -33.36 113.19
CA HIS A 586 8.40 -33.49 111.88
C HIS A 586 8.25 -32.09 111.26
N TYR A 587 8.67 -31.92 110.00
CA TYR A 587 8.41 -30.68 109.26
C TYR A 587 7.34 -30.94 108.22
N THR A 588 6.40 -30.01 108.07
CA THR A 588 5.54 -29.99 106.89
C THR A 588 5.95 -28.84 105.97
N ALA A 589 6.26 -29.15 104.71
CA ALA A 589 6.37 -28.13 103.69
C ALA A 589 5.16 -28.15 102.79
N HIS A 590 4.61 -26.97 102.53
CA HIS A 590 3.54 -26.75 101.59
C HIS A 590 4.16 -26.20 100.31
N VAL A 591 3.99 -26.91 99.20
CA VAL A 591 4.42 -26.45 97.88
C VAL A 591 3.20 -26.37 96.99
N GLU A 592 2.92 -25.17 96.50
CA GLU A 592 1.90 -24.95 95.50
C GLU A 592 2.47 -25.09 94.09
N TYR A 593 1.69 -25.71 93.21
CA TYR A 593 1.96 -25.69 91.78
C TYR A 593 0.67 -25.49 90.98
N ILE A 594 0.82 -24.91 89.79
CA ILE A 594 -0.25 -24.76 88.81
C ILE A 594 0.02 -25.74 87.68
N GLU A 595 -0.94 -26.60 87.43
CA GLU A 595 -0.99 -27.41 86.22
C GLU A 595 -1.79 -26.66 85.16
N ILE A 596 -1.18 -26.44 84.00
CA ILE A 596 -1.82 -25.85 82.84
C ILE A 596 -2.08 -26.97 81.85
N VAL A 597 -3.33 -27.14 81.48
CA VAL A 597 -3.77 -28.10 80.45
C VAL A 597 -4.30 -27.30 79.27
N ILE A 598 -3.71 -27.55 78.10
CA ILE A 598 -4.26 -27.02 76.84
C ILE A 598 -5.49 -27.86 76.49
N SER A 599 -6.63 -27.19 76.35
CA SER A 599 -7.91 -27.87 76.10
C SER A 599 -8.06 -28.22 74.61
N GLU A 600 -7.33 -27.54 73.74
CA GLU A 600 -7.37 -27.76 72.29
C GLU A 600 -6.72 -29.10 71.89
N SER A 601 -7.41 -29.86 71.04
CA SER A 601 -6.98 -31.21 70.65
C SER A 601 -5.67 -31.20 69.86
N ASP A 602 -5.44 -30.13 69.10
CA ASP A 602 -4.44 -30.06 68.04
C ASP A 602 -3.16 -29.31 68.48
N LEU A 603 -3.12 -28.86 69.73
CA LEU A 603 -1.98 -28.17 70.32
C LEU A 603 -1.33 -29.03 71.41
N ILE A 604 0.00 -29.01 71.39
CA ILE A 604 0.86 -29.54 72.44
C ILE A 604 1.91 -28.49 72.79
N PHE A 605 2.54 -28.64 73.94
CA PHE A 605 3.74 -27.90 74.27
C PHE A 605 4.94 -28.40 73.45
N GLY A 606 5.99 -27.59 73.37
CA GLY A 606 7.20 -27.88 72.58
C GLY A 606 7.88 -29.22 72.92
N ASP A 607 7.63 -29.75 74.12
CA ASP A 607 8.13 -31.05 74.59
C ASP A 607 7.23 -32.24 74.22
N GLY A 608 6.14 -32.04 73.48
CA GLY A 608 5.21 -33.09 73.08
C GLY A 608 4.00 -33.27 74.00
N SER A 609 4.00 -32.65 75.17
CA SER A 609 2.98 -32.83 76.21
C SER A 609 1.73 -31.95 76.00
N LYS A 610 0.59 -32.31 76.59
CA LYS A 610 -0.61 -31.44 76.68
C LYS A 610 -0.71 -30.66 77.98
N THR A 611 0.25 -30.88 78.87
CA THR A 611 0.21 -30.43 80.24
C THR A 611 1.56 -29.86 80.64
N GLN A 612 1.59 -28.66 81.21
CA GLN A 612 2.78 -28.06 81.79
C GLN A 612 2.56 -27.71 83.25
N ILE A 613 3.62 -27.80 84.04
CA ILE A 613 3.56 -27.58 85.48
C ILE A 613 4.45 -26.39 85.86
N ILE A 614 3.86 -25.40 86.51
CA ILE A 614 4.58 -24.30 87.17
C ILE A 614 4.66 -24.62 88.65
N LYS A 615 5.85 -24.92 89.16
CA LYS A 615 6.07 -25.16 90.59
C LYS A 615 6.62 -23.92 91.29
N ALA A 616 6.21 -23.71 92.53
CA ALA A 616 6.90 -22.81 93.46
C ALA A 616 8.31 -23.35 93.74
N ASP A 617 9.22 -22.50 94.20
CA ASP A 617 10.57 -22.93 94.54
C ASP A 617 10.51 -23.93 95.71
N ASP A 618 11.27 -25.02 95.58
CA ASP A 618 11.36 -26.05 96.61
C ASP A 618 11.91 -25.44 97.90
N PRO A 619 11.32 -25.73 99.07
CA PRO A 619 11.83 -25.23 100.33
C PRO A 619 13.20 -25.86 100.62
N GLY A 620 14.21 -25.01 100.82
CA GLY A 620 15.58 -25.43 101.07
C GLY A 620 15.73 -26.19 102.39
N TYR A 621 16.40 -27.33 102.35
CA TYR A 621 16.67 -28.17 103.52
C TYR A 621 17.74 -27.50 104.41
N LYS A 622 17.33 -26.57 105.30
CA LYS A 622 18.00 -26.18 106.59
C LYS A 622 17.65 -24.79 107.14
N ASN A 623 16.75 -24.01 106.53
CA ASN A 623 16.46 -22.66 107.02
C ASN A 623 15.11 -22.52 107.75
N TYR A 624 15.09 -21.64 108.77
CA TYR A 624 13.93 -21.12 109.52
C TYR A 624 12.82 -20.57 108.59
N PRO A 625 11.58 -20.23 109.06
CA PRO A 625 10.37 -20.28 108.23
C PRO A 625 10.57 -19.58 106.88
N TYR A 626 10.55 -20.39 105.84
CA TYR A 626 10.74 -19.95 104.47
C TYR A 626 9.37 -19.61 103.89
N HIS A 627 9.18 -18.35 103.51
CA HIS A 627 8.09 -17.92 102.65
C HIS A 627 8.70 -17.52 101.32
N GLY A 628 8.60 -18.42 100.34
CA GLY A 628 8.95 -18.13 98.95
C GLY A 628 7.67 -17.92 98.15
N SER A 629 7.50 -16.74 97.57
CA SER A 629 6.47 -16.51 96.56
C SER A 629 7.13 -16.34 95.19
N LYS A 630 6.60 -17.02 94.18
CA LYS A 630 7.06 -16.83 92.80
C LYS A 630 5.90 -16.37 91.94
N ASN A 631 6.07 -15.25 91.25
CA ASN A 631 5.08 -14.82 90.26
C ASN A 631 5.19 -15.73 89.04
N GLY A 632 4.08 -16.41 88.72
CA GLY A 632 4.01 -17.50 87.75
C GLY A 632 4.03 -17.10 86.27
N ASN A 633 4.54 -15.92 85.90
CA ASN A 633 4.59 -15.53 84.48
C ASN A 633 5.56 -16.46 83.73
N ARG A 634 5.00 -17.31 82.87
CA ARG A 634 5.75 -18.28 82.06
C ARG A 634 5.30 -18.17 80.62
N SER A 635 6.29 -18.28 79.73
CA SER A 635 6.09 -18.37 78.29
C SER A 635 6.33 -19.81 77.86
N TYR A 636 5.39 -20.37 77.14
CA TYR A 636 5.47 -21.73 76.61
C TYR A 636 5.47 -21.69 75.10
N ILE A 637 6.41 -22.39 74.48
CA ILE A 637 6.36 -22.64 73.04
C ILE A 637 5.35 -23.76 72.81
N LEU A 638 4.39 -23.52 71.93
CA LEU A 638 3.43 -24.51 71.46
C LEU A 638 3.89 -25.11 70.13
N THR A 639 3.62 -26.40 69.96
CA THR A 639 3.77 -27.12 68.71
C THR A 639 2.38 -27.56 68.25
N LEU A 640 2.06 -27.30 66.98
CA LEU A 640 0.86 -27.85 66.36
C LEU A 640 1.13 -29.34 66.04
N LYS A 641 0.23 -30.22 66.47
CA LYS A 641 0.36 -31.67 66.27
C LYS A 641 -0.07 -32.10 64.87
#